data_AF-A0A2D9ZZY8-F1
#
_entry.id   AF-A0A2D9ZZY8-F1
#
_cell.length_a   1.000
_cell.length_b   1.000
_cell.length_c   1.000
_cell.angle_alpha   90.00
_cell.angle_beta   90.00
_cell.angle_gamma   90.00
#
_symmetry.space_group_name_H-M   'P 1'
#
loop_
_entity.id
_entity.type
_entity.pdbx_description
1 polymer ?
#
loop_
_entity_poly.entity_id
_entity_poly.type
_entity_poly.pdbx_seq_one_letter_code
_entity_poly.pdbx_strand_id
1 'polypeptide(L)'
;MKNALLSGFALLFSLSLPVQADVVIVNGDGAGEGFNDPTVVSAVGGNTATTLGQQRLNVFQRAADILNSTYDISVVVKVNAQFNALTCNSSSAVLGSAGPAQWHFEWDPSISNYRVYPDALYNQMNGTDVDTAAPEISAEFNSSIDNNNNCLNGVNWYYGYDAPTGYDSSLLSVVLHEVLHGMGFLSLLQSNGASAATAGGQDVFDPYSYKLKDAVSGNMLTSMAAGSRASVMTSVNNLVWAGTQANAKSGDYSSGVNAGQMKMYAPASYESGSSTSHFDKTVSPNEVMEPVYTEFLDDPGLATELMADIGWTLAASSNTAPVLSAIGNRSLNEDASLSITLSATDGESDPLTYSLTSATSSLGASISGSTLSINPSANYNGSGTLTVQVSDGSLTDSETITVTVNAVNDAPVLATISNQTTNEDTAKVVSLSATDVDGDSLTYSVTAAATGLSTSVSGSSLTITPDANWYGSGSITVQVSDGSLTDSQAFTLTVNSVNDAPVLAAIGNQTLAEDGTLNVSLSASDADGDSLSYSITSASSTLGASISGSTLSITPDADYNGSGSITVRVSDGGLTDSETISVTVSAVNDAPVIGSLSDVTLDLGGSSNITLSATDVDGDSLMYSASSGDTGVVTTSVSGQTLTLTATGQSGDTATITVQVTDGSVSDSTQFVVTLSDTIISLNAAGSSLNDGESTNAPLSAVSLNFSGGTSPYSVDVYYDGSSRNDLLSGSSASFSLAMPTSGAFAGVYQIDVSDQSGGSATYYLERPLRLSADTSPLLAGSQAASMLIEGAPAFTGISLSSDSFELAFANNAGNSISVVNAPDNSTSFNAARVWLDAGDADTATVTTSAANIPDTDMDVTIAERRRVTLRVRDDAAVGIASASVELDDERAEGWGLATDYTTAGNGTLSLDLPDVDVVLNISATGFEDTTLVLGAGSTSATVTLDSLAVSYLLHGKITASGFSFGNEMPEVLVVLSDGNEVSAETEMVSSTRVNYEWSPENTAQQAETLIISHSLSGSVEIQLTPSADEEIVDISLSALSVAGPVDNGSTDNGSTDNGSGDGGTTDNSSSGGSSKKSSGGGLGAAGMVWTLLLAGLALGRRKRLNPRAA
;
A
#
# COMPACT_ATOMS: atom_id res chain seq x y z
N MET A 1 -13.01 -61.68 -28.82
CA MET A 1 -14.30 -62.41 -28.80
C MET A 1 -14.88 -62.29 -30.22
N LYS A 2 -14.63 -63.22 -31.15
CA LYS A 2 -15.50 -64.36 -31.52
C LYS A 2 -17.02 -64.15 -31.33
N ASN A 3 -17.71 -64.12 -32.49
CA ASN A 3 -19.10 -64.47 -32.81
C ASN A 3 -20.28 -63.58 -32.37
N ALA A 4 -20.99 -63.00 -33.35
CA ALA A 4 -22.44 -63.16 -33.62
C ALA A 4 -22.83 -62.27 -34.84
N LEU A 5 -23.10 -62.83 -36.04
CA LEU A 5 -24.39 -63.29 -36.59
C LEU A 5 -25.37 -62.18 -37.04
N LEU A 6 -25.43 -62.01 -38.37
CA LEU A 6 -26.58 -61.84 -39.28
C LEU A 6 -27.79 -60.96 -38.87
N SER A 7 -28.07 -59.95 -39.72
CA SER A 7 -29.22 -59.87 -40.67
C SER A 7 -29.95 -58.51 -40.70
N GLY A 8 -30.20 -58.04 -41.93
CA GLY A 8 -31.37 -57.22 -42.30
C GLY A 8 -31.11 -55.76 -42.68
N PHE A 9 -31.00 -55.44 -43.98
CA PHE A 9 -32.11 -54.90 -44.79
C PHE A 9 -31.63 -54.62 -46.23
N ALA A 10 -32.39 -55.13 -47.21
CA ALA A 10 -32.23 -54.86 -48.63
C ALA A 10 -33.11 -53.65 -49.02
N LEU A 11 -32.62 -52.77 -49.89
CA LEU A 11 -33.46 -51.84 -50.65
C LEU A 11 -33.04 -51.86 -52.12
N LEU A 12 -34.04 -51.98 -52.98
CA LEU A 12 -33.94 -52.17 -54.43
C LEU A 12 -33.36 -50.96 -55.16
N PHE A 13 -32.44 -51.19 -56.09
CA PHE A 13 -32.31 -50.38 -57.30
C PHE A 13 -32.36 -51.31 -58.52
N SER A 14 -33.40 -51.11 -59.34
CA SER A 14 -33.54 -51.71 -60.66
C SER A 14 -32.68 -50.94 -61.65
N LEU A 15 -31.56 -51.52 -62.08
CA LEU A 15 -30.81 -51.07 -63.25
C LEU A 15 -31.48 -51.68 -64.49
N SER A 16 -32.19 -50.86 -65.26
CA SER A 16 -32.46 -51.15 -66.67
C SER A 16 -31.15 -50.94 -67.43
N LEU A 17 -30.48 -52.03 -67.81
CA LEU A 17 -29.38 -51.94 -68.77
C LEU A 17 -29.99 -51.51 -70.12
N PRO A 18 -29.50 -50.44 -70.76
CA PRO A 18 -29.85 -50.17 -72.14
C PRO A 18 -29.28 -51.30 -73.00
N VAL A 19 -30.08 -51.79 -73.94
CA VAL A 19 -29.61 -52.69 -75.00
C VAL A 19 -28.68 -51.86 -75.87
N GLN A 20 -27.37 -52.02 -75.69
CA GLN A 20 -26.38 -51.37 -76.56
C GLN A 20 -26.46 -52.06 -77.92
N ALA A 21 -26.68 -51.30 -78.99
CA ALA A 21 -26.65 -51.85 -80.34
C ALA A 21 -25.24 -51.67 -80.93
N ASP A 22 -24.77 -52.70 -81.65
CA ASP A 22 -23.38 -52.84 -82.09
C ASP A 22 -23.23 -52.82 -83.62
N VAL A 23 -22.08 -52.37 -84.11
CA VAL A 23 -21.57 -52.71 -85.45
C VAL A 23 -21.08 -54.16 -85.45
N VAL A 24 -21.63 -54.99 -86.34
CA VAL A 24 -21.32 -56.41 -86.46
C VAL A 24 -20.70 -56.71 -87.81
N ILE A 25 -19.55 -57.38 -87.81
CA ILE A 25 -18.87 -57.81 -89.03
C ILE A 25 -19.48 -59.12 -89.53
N VAL A 26 -20.02 -59.09 -90.75
CA VAL A 26 -20.55 -60.26 -91.44
C VAL A 26 -19.50 -60.75 -92.43
N ASN A 27 -18.99 -61.95 -92.21
CA ASN A 27 -18.07 -62.57 -93.15
C ASN A 27 -18.84 -63.36 -94.22
N GLY A 28 -18.83 -62.85 -95.45
CA GLY A 28 -19.49 -63.47 -96.59
C GLY A 28 -18.58 -64.28 -97.53
N ASP A 29 -17.29 -64.46 -97.22
CA ASP A 29 -16.30 -65.04 -98.15
C ASP A 29 -16.06 -66.56 -98.01
N GLY A 30 -15.56 -67.18 -99.08
CA GLY A 30 -15.17 -68.61 -99.12
C GLY A 30 -13.76 -68.85 -98.57
N ALA A 31 -13.41 -70.11 -98.28
CA ALA A 31 -12.09 -70.45 -97.72
C ALA A 31 -10.92 -70.04 -98.65
N GLY A 32 -9.96 -69.27 -98.12
CA GLY A 32 -8.73 -68.86 -98.82
C GLY A 32 -8.70 -67.44 -99.41
N GLU A 33 -9.76 -66.65 -99.22
CA GLU A 33 -9.94 -65.33 -99.84
C GLU A 33 -10.15 -64.23 -98.78
N GLY A 34 -9.19 -63.99 -97.88
CA GLY A 34 -9.23 -62.81 -96.98
C GLY A 34 -9.31 -63.13 -95.50
N PHE A 35 -10.53 -63.22 -94.94
CA PHE A 35 -10.76 -63.40 -93.49
C PHE A 35 -10.62 -64.84 -93.02
N ASN A 36 -10.90 -65.80 -93.91
CA ASN A 36 -10.75 -67.22 -93.63
C ASN A 36 -9.37 -67.78 -94.05
N ASP A 37 -8.36 -66.91 -94.26
CA ASP A 37 -7.01 -67.32 -94.64
C ASP A 37 -6.29 -68.04 -93.47
N PRO A 38 -5.91 -69.33 -93.62
CA PRO A 38 -5.28 -70.11 -92.57
C PRO A 38 -3.76 -69.85 -92.43
N THR A 39 -3.17 -68.96 -93.25
CA THR A 39 -1.73 -68.70 -93.26
C THR A 39 -1.28 -68.11 -91.93
N VAL A 40 -0.44 -68.85 -91.20
CA VAL A 40 0.11 -68.39 -89.91
C VAL A 40 1.16 -67.32 -90.16
N VAL A 41 1.02 -66.18 -89.47
CA VAL A 41 1.93 -65.04 -89.54
C VAL A 41 2.42 -64.68 -88.14
N SER A 42 3.57 -64.01 -88.06
CA SER A 42 4.09 -63.54 -86.78
C SER A 42 3.13 -62.54 -86.12
N ALA A 43 3.11 -62.55 -84.79
CA ALA A 43 2.37 -61.58 -83.98
C ALA A 43 2.84 -60.15 -84.28
N VAL A 44 1.89 -59.23 -84.47
CA VAL A 44 2.12 -57.85 -84.86
C VAL A 44 1.07 -56.99 -84.12
N GLY A 45 1.57 -55.97 -83.39
CA GLY A 45 0.94 -55.15 -82.33
C GLY A 45 -0.43 -55.54 -81.75
N GLY A 46 -0.41 -55.78 -80.44
CA GLY A 46 -1.56 -56.15 -79.61
C GLY A 46 -2.05 -57.59 -79.81
N ASN A 47 -1.90 -58.16 -81.01
CA ASN A 47 -2.36 -59.50 -81.34
C ASN A 47 -1.32 -60.59 -81.04
N THR A 48 -1.73 -61.67 -80.39
CA THR A 48 -0.91 -62.88 -80.23
C THR A 48 -0.79 -63.64 -81.57
N ALA A 49 0.14 -64.61 -81.68
CA ALA A 49 0.41 -65.32 -82.95
C ALA A 49 -0.88 -65.93 -83.56
N THR A 50 -1.21 -65.52 -84.78
CA THR A 50 -2.53 -65.70 -85.41
C THR A 50 -2.38 -66.02 -86.90
N THR A 51 -3.47 -66.39 -87.57
CA THR A 51 -3.50 -66.44 -89.05
C THR A 51 -3.70 -65.05 -89.62
N LEU A 52 -3.29 -64.83 -90.87
CA LEU A 52 -3.45 -63.55 -91.56
C LEU A 52 -4.92 -63.12 -91.61
N GLY A 53 -5.84 -64.07 -91.83
CA GLY A 53 -7.28 -63.82 -91.81
C GLY A 53 -7.78 -63.38 -90.44
N GLN A 54 -7.27 -63.99 -89.36
CA GLN A 54 -7.63 -63.59 -88.00
C GLN A 54 -7.07 -62.21 -87.62
N GLN A 55 -5.86 -61.85 -88.08
CA GLN A 55 -5.32 -60.50 -87.86
C GLN A 55 -6.19 -59.44 -88.53
N ARG A 56 -6.61 -59.68 -89.78
CA ARG A 56 -7.55 -58.82 -90.50
C ARG A 56 -8.89 -58.73 -89.76
N LEU A 57 -9.47 -59.86 -89.34
CA LEU A 57 -10.74 -59.85 -88.59
C LEU A 57 -10.65 -59.04 -87.30
N ASN A 58 -9.55 -59.15 -86.55
CA ASN A 58 -9.35 -58.38 -85.33
C ASN A 58 -9.27 -56.87 -85.61
N VAL A 59 -8.71 -56.46 -86.75
CA VAL A 59 -8.70 -55.05 -87.19
C VAL A 59 -10.12 -54.56 -87.47
N PHE A 60 -10.97 -55.36 -88.13
CA PHE A 60 -12.37 -54.99 -88.36
C PHE A 60 -13.19 -54.96 -87.08
N GLN A 61 -12.97 -55.91 -86.18
CA GLN A 61 -13.63 -55.89 -84.87
C GLN A 61 -13.19 -54.68 -84.05
N ARG A 62 -11.89 -54.34 -84.07
CA ARG A 62 -11.40 -53.13 -83.40
C ARG A 62 -12.00 -51.86 -84.01
N ALA A 63 -12.13 -51.80 -85.33
CA ALA A 63 -12.83 -50.70 -85.99
C ALA A 63 -14.29 -50.61 -85.53
N ALA A 64 -15.00 -51.74 -85.44
CA ALA A 64 -16.36 -51.80 -84.92
C ALA A 64 -16.45 -51.32 -83.46
N ASP A 65 -15.53 -51.74 -82.59
CA ASP A 65 -15.48 -51.31 -81.19
C ASP A 65 -15.24 -49.79 -81.06
N ILE A 66 -14.35 -49.24 -81.90
CA ILE A 66 -14.11 -47.79 -81.96
C ILE A 66 -15.41 -47.07 -82.38
N LEU A 67 -16.10 -47.55 -83.41
CA LEU A 67 -17.35 -46.93 -83.86
C LEU A 67 -18.48 -47.04 -82.81
N ASN A 68 -18.64 -48.19 -82.15
CA ASN A 68 -19.65 -48.40 -81.10
C ASN A 68 -19.38 -47.58 -79.84
N SER A 69 -18.11 -47.35 -79.52
CA SER A 69 -17.74 -46.52 -78.36
C SER A 69 -17.77 -45.02 -78.69
N THR A 70 -17.59 -44.65 -79.94
CA THR A 70 -17.61 -43.25 -80.37
C THR A 70 -19.03 -42.74 -80.60
N TYR A 71 -19.92 -43.57 -81.16
CA TYR A 71 -21.27 -43.16 -81.55
C TYR A 71 -22.34 -43.96 -80.81
N ASP A 72 -23.46 -43.29 -80.52
CA ASP A 72 -24.65 -43.90 -79.93
C ASP A 72 -25.46 -44.59 -81.04
N ILE A 73 -25.13 -45.86 -81.29
CA ILE A 73 -25.79 -46.68 -82.29
C ILE A 73 -26.97 -47.40 -81.63
N SER A 74 -28.19 -47.06 -82.07
CA SER A 74 -29.43 -47.54 -81.47
C SER A 74 -29.95 -48.85 -82.07
N VAL A 75 -29.38 -49.30 -83.19
CA VAL A 75 -29.73 -50.50 -83.94
C VAL A 75 -28.47 -51.25 -84.38
N VAL A 76 -28.54 -52.57 -84.55
CA VAL A 76 -27.37 -53.34 -85.00
C VAL A 76 -27.05 -52.96 -86.45
N VAL A 77 -25.82 -52.57 -86.74
CA VAL A 77 -25.35 -52.22 -88.09
C VAL A 77 -24.44 -53.33 -88.59
N LYS A 78 -24.82 -54.02 -89.65
CA LYS A 78 -24.06 -55.12 -90.22
C LYS A 78 -23.21 -54.66 -91.39
N VAL A 79 -21.92 -54.94 -91.30
CA VAL A 79 -20.95 -54.67 -92.34
C VAL A 79 -20.52 -55.98 -92.97
N ASN A 80 -20.90 -56.24 -94.22
CA ASN A 80 -20.36 -57.34 -94.99
C ASN A 80 -18.96 -56.99 -95.48
N ALA A 81 -17.96 -57.73 -95.01
CA ALA A 81 -16.56 -57.48 -95.33
C ALA A 81 -16.01 -58.57 -96.26
N GLN A 82 -15.37 -58.18 -97.36
CA GLN A 82 -14.81 -59.09 -98.37
C GLN A 82 -13.43 -58.65 -98.83
N PHE A 83 -12.61 -59.59 -99.33
CA PHE A 83 -11.32 -59.28 -99.93
C PHE A 83 -11.22 -59.67 -101.42
N ASN A 84 -10.92 -58.71 -102.30
CA ASN A 84 -10.82 -58.84 -103.77
C ASN A 84 -9.38 -58.66 -104.30
N ALA A 85 -9.10 -58.97 -105.57
CA ALA A 85 -7.74 -58.84 -106.10
C ALA A 85 -7.31 -57.37 -106.33
N LEU A 86 -6.06 -57.04 -106.00
CA LEU A 86 -5.51 -55.68 -106.11
C LEU A 86 -5.63 -55.10 -107.53
N THR A 87 -6.27 -53.95 -107.65
CA THR A 87 -6.40 -53.18 -108.90
C THR A 87 -5.49 -51.93 -108.88
N CYS A 88 -4.57 -51.80 -109.84
CA CYS A 88 -3.56 -50.74 -109.83
C CYS A 88 -3.02 -50.36 -111.22
N ASN A 89 -2.46 -49.15 -111.33
CA ASN A 89 -1.65 -48.67 -112.45
C ASN A 89 -0.30 -48.08 -111.95
N SER A 90 0.52 -47.51 -112.84
CA SER A 90 1.88 -47.04 -112.48
C SER A 90 1.92 -45.92 -111.42
N SER A 91 0.84 -45.15 -111.30
CA SER A 91 0.77 -43.93 -110.49
C SER A 91 -0.19 -44.04 -109.32
N SER A 92 -1.10 -45.03 -109.31
CA SER A 92 -2.12 -45.19 -108.27
C SER A 92 -2.52 -46.66 -108.06
N ALA A 93 -2.94 -47.00 -106.83
CA ALA A 93 -3.59 -48.26 -106.49
C ALA A 93 -4.87 -48.01 -105.70
N VAL A 94 -5.89 -48.84 -105.93
CA VAL A 94 -7.10 -48.91 -105.09
C VAL A 94 -6.84 -49.91 -103.99
N LEU A 95 -7.08 -49.57 -102.73
CA LEU A 95 -6.76 -50.47 -101.60
C LEU A 95 -7.97 -50.99 -100.85
N GLY A 96 -9.02 -50.19 -100.77
CA GLY A 96 -10.31 -50.56 -100.21
C GLY A 96 -11.42 -49.75 -100.85
N SER A 97 -12.63 -50.23 -100.66
CA SER A 97 -13.85 -49.54 -101.07
C SER A 97 -15.02 -49.98 -100.21
N ALA A 98 -15.85 -49.05 -99.76
CA ALA A 98 -17.08 -49.41 -99.07
C ALA A 98 -18.25 -48.51 -99.46
N GLY A 99 -19.44 -49.10 -99.45
CA GLY A 99 -20.68 -48.41 -99.78
C GLY A 99 -21.84 -49.10 -99.09
N PRO A 100 -22.93 -48.38 -98.79
CA PRO A 100 -24.10 -49.04 -98.24
C PRO A 100 -24.74 -49.92 -99.30
N ALA A 101 -25.16 -51.11 -98.89
CA ALA A 101 -25.72 -52.10 -99.81
C ALA A 101 -27.11 -51.69 -100.32
N GLN A 102 -27.84 -50.89 -99.52
CA GLN A 102 -29.16 -50.36 -99.83
C GLN A 102 -29.30 -48.91 -99.33
N TRP A 103 -30.27 -48.20 -99.91
CA TRP A 103 -30.47 -46.78 -99.73
C TRP A 103 -31.94 -46.42 -99.53
N HIS A 104 -32.19 -45.51 -98.62
CA HIS A 104 -33.50 -44.94 -98.36
C HIS A 104 -33.65 -43.58 -99.05
N PHE A 105 -34.76 -43.39 -99.78
CA PHE A 105 -35.06 -42.13 -100.49
C PHE A 105 -36.20 -41.37 -99.81
N GLU A 106 -35.93 -40.14 -99.37
CA GLU A 106 -36.92 -39.26 -98.76
C GLU A 106 -37.09 -37.97 -99.57
N TRP A 107 -38.31 -37.59 -99.94
CA TRP A 107 -38.55 -36.35 -100.67
C TRP A 107 -38.34 -35.12 -99.76
N ASP A 108 -37.42 -34.23 -100.13
CA ASP A 108 -37.22 -32.96 -99.43
C ASP A 108 -37.84 -31.79 -100.21
N PRO A 109 -38.96 -31.23 -99.72
CA PRO A 109 -39.62 -30.11 -100.39
C PRO A 109 -38.80 -28.81 -100.37
N SER A 110 -37.81 -28.66 -99.49
CA SER A 110 -37.01 -27.43 -99.37
C SER A 110 -36.05 -27.22 -100.54
N ILE A 111 -35.61 -28.31 -101.17
CA ILE A 111 -34.71 -28.31 -102.33
C ILE A 111 -35.39 -28.86 -103.58
N SER A 112 -36.68 -29.23 -103.49
CA SER A 112 -37.46 -29.83 -104.57
C SER A 112 -36.78 -31.06 -105.20
N ASN A 113 -36.13 -31.88 -104.37
CA ASN A 113 -35.47 -33.11 -104.78
C ASN A 113 -35.48 -34.15 -103.64
N TYR A 114 -35.13 -35.39 -103.93
CA TYR A 114 -34.96 -36.43 -102.91
C TYR A 114 -33.63 -36.26 -102.16
N ARG A 115 -33.68 -36.44 -100.84
CA ARG A 115 -32.54 -36.79 -99.98
C ARG A 115 -32.40 -38.31 -99.96
N VAL A 116 -31.15 -38.75 -99.88
CA VAL A 116 -30.82 -40.18 -99.82
C VAL A 116 -30.11 -40.44 -98.52
N TYR A 117 -30.51 -41.45 -97.80
CA TYR A 117 -29.84 -41.91 -96.59
C TYR A 117 -29.33 -43.33 -96.83
N PRO A 118 -28.08 -43.66 -96.43
CA PRO A 118 -27.69 -45.04 -96.20
C PRO A 118 -28.68 -45.69 -95.23
N ASP A 119 -29.07 -46.95 -95.48
CA ASP A 119 -30.05 -47.62 -94.62
C ASP A 119 -29.56 -47.73 -93.16
N ALA A 120 -28.25 -47.89 -92.94
CA ALA A 120 -27.67 -47.88 -91.58
C ALA A 120 -28.01 -46.61 -90.79
N LEU A 121 -27.88 -45.44 -91.43
CA LEU A 121 -28.21 -44.14 -90.83
C LEU A 121 -29.73 -43.99 -90.66
N TYR A 122 -30.50 -44.35 -91.69
CA TYR A 122 -31.96 -44.29 -91.61
C TYR A 122 -32.50 -45.15 -90.47
N ASN A 123 -31.95 -46.35 -90.29
CA ASN A 123 -32.31 -47.27 -89.22
C ASN A 123 -31.99 -46.67 -87.85
N GLN A 124 -30.81 -46.05 -87.69
CA GLN A 124 -30.42 -45.41 -86.44
C GLN A 124 -31.32 -44.19 -86.12
N MET A 125 -31.59 -43.33 -87.10
CA MET A 125 -32.47 -42.17 -86.94
C MET A 125 -33.89 -42.57 -86.52
N ASN A 126 -34.38 -43.71 -87.00
CA ASN A 126 -35.72 -44.21 -86.68
C ASN A 126 -35.75 -45.21 -85.53
N GLY A 127 -34.58 -45.64 -85.03
CA GLY A 127 -34.45 -46.65 -83.97
C GLY A 127 -34.97 -48.04 -84.34
N THR A 128 -35.12 -48.34 -85.63
CA THR A 128 -35.63 -49.64 -86.12
C THR A 128 -34.95 -50.04 -87.42
N ASP A 129 -34.53 -51.31 -87.52
CA ASP A 129 -33.92 -51.89 -88.72
C ASP A 129 -34.98 -52.41 -89.71
N VAL A 130 -34.95 -51.90 -90.95
CA VAL A 130 -35.91 -52.27 -92.00
C VAL A 130 -35.63 -53.64 -92.63
N ASP A 131 -34.40 -54.19 -92.57
CA ASP A 131 -34.05 -55.52 -93.09
C ASP A 131 -32.98 -56.24 -92.24
N THR A 132 -33.43 -56.83 -91.14
CA THR A 132 -32.61 -57.57 -90.16
C THR A 132 -31.78 -58.74 -90.68
N ALA A 133 -31.88 -59.14 -91.95
CA ALA A 133 -31.10 -60.24 -92.51
C ALA A 133 -30.03 -59.81 -93.51
N ALA A 134 -30.09 -58.58 -94.01
CA ALA A 134 -29.16 -58.06 -95.00
C ALA A 134 -28.03 -57.25 -94.33
N PRO A 135 -26.83 -57.20 -94.93
CA PRO A 135 -25.82 -56.22 -94.54
C PRO A 135 -26.22 -54.82 -95.00
N GLU A 136 -26.12 -53.82 -94.14
CA GLU A 136 -26.39 -52.42 -94.47
C GLU A 136 -25.19 -51.78 -95.19
N ILE A 137 -23.98 -52.26 -94.92
CA ILE A 137 -22.74 -51.78 -95.55
C ILE A 137 -22.00 -52.94 -96.20
N SER A 138 -21.56 -52.77 -97.45
CA SER A 138 -20.65 -53.67 -98.13
C SER A 138 -19.27 -53.02 -98.23
N ALA A 139 -18.28 -53.67 -97.62
CA ALA A 139 -16.90 -53.18 -97.57
C ALA A 139 -15.97 -54.22 -98.20
N GLU A 140 -15.31 -53.83 -99.28
CA GLU A 140 -14.42 -54.67 -100.09
C GLU A 140 -12.99 -54.14 -100.02
N PHE A 141 -12.02 -55.01 -99.75
CA PHE A 141 -10.61 -54.64 -99.58
C PHE A 141 -9.71 -55.51 -100.44
N ASN A 142 -8.52 -55.07 -100.81
CA ASN A 142 -7.71 -55.92 -101.68
C ASN A 142 -6.95 -57.04 -100.92
N SER A 143 -7.22 -58.31 -101.25
CA SER A 143 -6.60 -59.51 -100.67
C SER A 143 -5.07 -59.53 -100.87
N SER A 144 -4.62 -58.93 -101.97
CA SER A 144 -3.21 -58.85 -102.41
C SER A 144 -2.49 -57.58 -101.95
N ILE A 145 -3.01 -56.89 -100.93
CA ILE A 145 -2.23 -55.86 -100.21
C ILE A 145 -0.96 -56.55 -99.67
N ASP A 146 0.17 -56.15 -100.23
CA ASP A 146 1.35 -57.00 -100.35
C ASP A 146 2.21 -57.05 -99.07
N ASN A 147 2.94 -58.17 -98.90
CA ASN A 147 4.15 -58.30 -98.07
C ASN A 147 5.46 -58.23 -98.92
N ASN A 148 5.44 -57.41 -99.99
CA ASN A 148 6.34 -57.25 -101.18
C ASN A 148 6.13 -58.25 -102.35
N ASN A 149 5.57 -57.86 -103.51
CA ASN A 149 6.04 -56.83 -104.43
C ASN A 149 5.03 -56.40 -105.56
N ASN A 150 5.04 -55.08 -105.82
CA ASN A 150 4.97 -54.40 -107.14
C ASN A 150 3.74 -53.62 -107.66
N CYS A 151 2.81 -53.17 -106.81
CA CYS A 151 1.99 -51.98 -107.17
C CYS A 151 2.33 -50.70 -106.39
N LEU A 152 2.79 -50.83 -105.14
CA LEU A 152 3.08 -49.69 -104.25
C LEU A 152 4.56 -49.52 -103.88
N ASN A 153 5.50 -50.04 -104.67
CA ASN A 153 6.94 -49.70 -104.60
C ASN A 153 7.57 -49.70 -103.18
N GLY A 154 7.32 -50.73 -102.37
CA GLY A 154 8.03 -50.94 -101.09
C GLY A 154 7.33 -50.42 -99.83
N VAL A 155 6.06 -50.03 -99.91
CA VAL A 155 5.22 -49.72 -98.73
C VAL A 155 4.83 -51.01 -98.01
N ASN A 156 5.22 -51.14 -96.73
CA ASN A 156 4.85 -52.28 -95.87
C ASN A 156 3.54 -51.99 -95.12
N TRP A 157 2.54 -52.87 -95.28
CA TRP A 157 1.24 -52.76 -94.61
C TRP A 157 1.25 -53.40 -93.22
N TYR A 158 0.65 -52.69 -92.26
CA TYR A 158 0.51 -53.12 -90.89
C TYR A 158 -0.89 -53.67 -90.60
N TYR A 159 -0.98 -54.92 -90.16
CA TYR A 159 -2.23 -55.68 -89.98
C TYR A 159 -2.69 -55.86 -88.52
N GLY A 160 -2.05 -55.16 -87.56
CA GLY A 160 -2.49 -55.12 -86.15
C GLY A 160 -3.21 -53.81 -85.82
N TYR A 161 -3.50 -53.56 -84.54
CA TYR A 161 -4.09 -52.28 -84.09
C TYR A 161 -3.08 -51.35 -83.39
N ASP A 162 -2.03 -51.86 -82.74
CA ASP A 162 -1.00 -51.03 -82.09
C ASP A 162 0.28 -50.91 -82.94
N ALA A 163 0.35 -49.91 -83.81
CA ALA A 163 1.33 -49.91 -84.87
C ALA A 163 2.75 -49.50 -84.40
N PRO A 164 3.80 -50.34 -84.59
CA PRO A 164 5.16 -50.03 -84.19
C PRO A 164 5.85 -49.07 -85.17
N THR A 165 6.83 -48.30 -84.68
CA THR A 165 7.58 -47.32 -85.47
C THR A 165 8.25 -47.92 -86.71
N GLY A 166 8.02 -47.33 -87.89
CA GLY A 166 8.71 -47.70 -89.15
C GLY A 166 7.87 -48.48 -90.18
N TYR A 167 6.56 -48.64 -89.96
CA TYR A 167 5.62 -49.06 -90.99
C TYR A 167 4.93 -47.84 -91.60
N ASP A 168 4.69 -47.89 -92.92
CA ASP A 168 4.27 -46.72 -93.67
C ASP A 168 2.74 -46.53 -93.70
N SER A 169 1.93 -47.58 -93.43
CA SER A 169 0.45 -47.49 -93.45
C SER A 169 -0.24 -48.61 -92.64
N SER A 170 -1.34 -48.28 -91.92
CA SER A 170 -2.15 -49.22 -91.11
C SER A 170 -3.39 -49.71 -91.86
N LEU A 171 -3.72 -51.00 -91.75
CA LEU A 171 -5.00 -51.53 -92.25
C LEU A 171 -6.17 -50.95 -91.46
N LEU A 172 -6.02 -50.70 -90.15
CA LEU A 172 -7.10 -50.18 -89.30
C LEU A 172 -7.60 -48.81 -89.77
N SER A 173 -6.70 -47.93 -90.18
CA SER A 173 -7.07 -46.61 -90.70
C SER A 173 -7.83 -46.72 -92.01
N VAL A 174 -7.44 -47.62 -92.92
CA VAL A 174 -8.15 -47.86 -94.19
C VAL A 174 -9.52 -48.49 -93.92
N VAL A 175 -9.63 -49.43 -92.98
CA VAL A 175 -10.91 -50.05 -92.60
C VAL A 175 -11.85 -49.03 -91.97
N LEU A 176 -11.38 -48.24 -91.00
CA LEU A 176 -12.18 -47.17 -90.39
C LEU A 176 -12.62 -46.16 -91.44
N HIS A 177 -11.71 -45.71 -92.30
CA HIS A 177 -12.00 -44.79 -93.39
C HIS A 177 -13.12 -45.31 -94.30
N GLU A 178 -12.98 -46.52 -94.84
CA GLU A 178 -13.97 -47.08 -95.75
C GLU A 178 -15.31 -47.34 -95.06
N VAL A 179 -15.32 -47.91 -93.85
CA VAL A 179 -16.58 -48.14 -93.12
C VAL A 179 -17.30 -46.83 -92.83
N LEU A 180 -16.59 -45.80 -92.38
CA LEU A 180 -17.15 -44.45 -92.16
C LEU A 180 -17.69 -43.84 -93.46
N HIS A 181 -17.01 -44.04 -94.59
CA HIS A 181 -17.51 -43.58 -95.88
C HIS A 181 -18.76 -44.32 -96.36
N GLY A 182 -18.80 -45.65 -96.17
CA GLY A 182 -19.98 -46.48 -96.41
C GLY A 182 -21.19 -46.02 -95.60
N MET A 183 -20.96 -45.28 -94.52
CA MET A 183 -22.02 -44.67 -93.71
C MET A 183 -22.52 -43.31 -94.23
N GLY A 184 -21.93 -42.69 -95.28
CA GLY A 184 -22.66 -41.63 -96.02
C GLY A 184 -21.92 -40.47 -96.73
N PHE A 185 -20.67 -40.58 -97.20
CA PHE A 185 -20.00 -39.47 -97.91
C PHE A 185 -19.58 -39.78 -99.37
N LEU A 186 -20.04 -38.95 -100.34
CA LEU A 186 -19.70 -38.93 -101.79
C LEU A 186 -19.97 -40.20 -102.62
N SER A 187 -20.59 -41.22 -102.05
CA SER A 187 -20.73 -42.56 -102.63
C SER A 187 -21.69 -42.67 -103.83
N LEU A 188 -22.46 -41.63 -104.16
CA LEU A 188 -23.55 -41.72 -105.15
C LEU A 188 -23.29 -41.05 -106.50
N LEU A 189 -22.07 -40.63 -106.81
CA LEU A 189 -21.73 -39.93 -108.07
C LEU A 189 -20.88 -40.81 -109.00
N GLN A 190 -21.30 -40.92 -110.25
CA GLN A 190 -20.57 -41.60 -111.31
C GLN A 190 -19.43 -40.73 -111.84
N SER A 191 -18.39 -41.36 -112.41
CA SER A 191 -17.24 -40.69 -113.04
C SER A 191 -17.59 -39.70 -114.16
N ASN A 192 -18.78 -39.85 -114.79
CA ASN A 192 -19.29 -38.93 -115.81
C ASN A 192 -20.07 -37.73 -115.24
N GLY A 193 -20.14 -37.59 -113.91
CA GLY A 193 -20.85 -36.51 -113.22
C GLY A 193 -22.36 -36.73 -113.05
N ALA A 194 -22.91 -37.88 -113.43
CA ALA A 194 -24.28 -38.27 -113.15
C ALA A 194 -24.41 -38.92 -111.77
N SER A 195 -25.62 -38.96 -111.20
CA SER A 195 -25.85 -39.77 -110.01
C SER A 195 -25.94 -41.25 -110.39
N ALA A 196 -25.44 -42.11 -109.50
CA ALA A 196 -25.59 -43.56 -109.59
C ALA A 196 -26.99 -44.03 -109.16
N ALA A 197 -27.69 -43.21 -108.36
CA ALA A 197 -29.06 -43.46 -107.90
C ALA A 197 -30.06 -42.59 -108.66
N THR A 198 -31.21 -43.18 -109.01
CA THR A 198 -32.36 -42.45 -109.55
C THR A 198 -33.64 -42.86 -108.82
N ALA A 199 -34.49 -41.88 -108.52
CA ALA A 199 -35.82 -42.12 -107.92
C ALA A 199 -36.86 -41.42 -108.80
N GLY A 200 -37.83 -42.19 -109.30
CA GLY A 200 -38.84 -41.66 -110.23
C GLY A 200 -38.25 -41.14 -111.57
N GLY A 201 -37.06 -41.62 -111.97
CA GLY A 201 -36.38 -41.20 -113.20
C GLY A 201 -35.64 -39.87 -113.15
N GLN A 202 -35.50 -39.27 -111.96
CA GLN A 202 -34.67 -38.08 -111.72
C GLN A 202 -33.33 -38.49 -111.10
N ASP A 203 -32.25 -37.77 -111.43
CA ASP A 203 -30.95 -37.90 -110.77
C ASP A 203 -31.11 -37.55 -109.28
N VAL A 204 -30.74 -38.48 -108.39
CA VAL A 204 -30.78 -38.26 -106.95
C VAL A 204 -29.38 -38.18 -106.38
N PHE A 205 -29.16 -37.15 -105.58
CA PHE A 205 -27.88 -36.82 -104.97
C PHE A 205 -27.89 -37.17 -103.48
N ASP A 206 -26.74 -37.53 -102.93
CA ASP A 206 -26.59 -37.72 -101.47
C ASP A 206 -26.83 -36.38 -100.73
N PRO A 207 -27.04 -36.38 -99.40
CA PRO A 207 -27.36 -35.17 -98.65
C PRO A 207 -26.23 -34.12 -98.66
N TYR A 208 -24.99 -34.55 -98.90
CA TYR A 208 -23.76 -33.77 -98.76
C TYR A 208 -23.39 -33.05 -100.07
N SER A 209 -23.66 -33.67 -101.20
CA SER A 209 -23.47 -33.11 -102.54
C SER A 209 -24.35 -31.88 -102.80
N TYR A 210 -25.49 -31.74 -102.10
CA TYR A 210 -26.27 -30.49 -102.05
C TYR A 210 -25.60 -29.35 -101.27
N LYS A 211 -24.54 -29.64 -100.51
CA LYS A 211 -23.69 -28.67 -99.84
C LYS A 211 -22.32 -28.55 -100.51
N LEU A 212 -22.09 -29.24 -101.62
CA LEU A 212 -20.90 -29.03 -102.45
C LEU A 212 -21.17 -27.98 -103.51
N LYS A 213 -20.17 -27.15 -103.78
CA LYS A 213 -20.19 -26.18 -104.87
C LYS A 213 -18.86 -26.14 -105.59
N ASP A 214 -18.91 -25.67 -106.82
CA ASP A 214 -17.70 -25.23 -107.51
C ASP A 214 -17.21 -23.92 -106.86
N ALA A 215 -15.98 -23.94 -106.33
CA ALA A 215 -15.30 -22.80 -105.73
C ALA A 215 -15.16 -21.64 -106.70
N VAL A 216 -15.08 -21.91 -108.00
CA VAL A 216 -14.90 -20.89 -109.04
C VAL A 216 -16.23 -20.26 -109.43
N SER A 217 -17.23 -21.05 -109.81
CA SER A 217 -18.54 -20.51 -110.24
C SER A 217 -19.51 -20.23 -109.10
N GLY A 218 -19.28 -20.80 -107.91
CA GLY A 218 -20.17 -20.71 -106.75
C GLY A 218 -21.45 -21.54 -106.87
N ASN A 219 -21.68 -22.21 -108.01
CA ASN A 219 -22.86 -23.02 -108.24
C ASN A 219 -22.80 -24.31 -107.43
N MET A 220 -23.92 -24.68 -106.82
CA MET A 220 -24.04 -25.97 -106.12
C MET A 220 -23.89 -27.11 -107.12
N LEU A 221 -23.20 -28.17 -106.72
CA LEU A 221 -22.92 -29.32 -107.57
C LEU A 221 -24.22 -29.89 -108.16
N THR A 222 -25.28 -29.98 -107.35
CA THR A 222 -26.61 -30.47 -107.76
C THR A 222 -27.35 -29.60 -108.77
N SER A 223 -26.93 -28.34 -108.94
CA SER A 223 -27.52 -27.40 -109.91
C SER A 223 -26.80 -27.37 -111.26
N MET A 224 -25.66 -28.06 -111.38
CA MET A 224 -24.83 -28.07 -112.59
C MET A 224 -25.22 -29.23 -113.53
N ALA A 225 -25.01 -29.05 -114.84
CA ALA A 225 -25.17 -30.14 -115.80
C ALA A 225 -24.09 -31.22 -115.64
N ALA A 226 -24.42 -32.49 -115.95
CA ALA A 226 -23.55 -33.66 -115.70
C ALA A 226 -22.09 -33.47 -116.15
N GLY A 227 -21.84 -32.98 -117.38
CA GLY A 227 -20.47 -32.77 -117.88
C GLY A 227 -19.69 -31.69 -117.11
N SER A 228 -20.34 -30.64 -116.63
CA SER A 228 -19.71 -29.61 -115.79
C SER A 228 -19.49 -30.12 -114.36
N ARG A 229 -20.42 -30.93 -113.83
CA ARG A 229 -20.25 -31.61 -112.54
C ARG A 229 -19.03 -32.51 -112.55
N ALA A 230 -18.89 -33.35 -113.58
CA ALA A 230 -17.75 -34.25 -113.75
C ALA A 230 -16.43 -33.47 -113.68
N SER A 231 -16.33 -32.36 -114.42
CA SER A 231 -15.11 -31.54 -114.44
C SER A 231 -14.78 -30.88 -113.11
N VAL A 232 -15.78 -30.52 -112.30
CA VAL A 232 -15.55 -29.96 -110.96
C VAL A 232 -15.14 -31.04 -109.98
N MET A 233 -15.76 -32.23 -110.06
CA MET A 233 -15.46 -33.36 -109.18
C MET A 233 -14.07 -33.95 -109.39
N THR A 234 -13.61 -34.02 -110.64
CA THR A 234 -12.25 -34.48 -110.94
C THR A 234 -11.19 -33.37 -110.82
N SER A 235 -11.58 -32.16 -110.39
CA SER A 235 -10.65 -31.05 -110.20
C SER A 235 -10.13 -31.03 -108.76
N VAL A 236 -8.80 -31.09 -108.62
CA VAL A 236 -8.10 -31.00 -107.33
C VAL A 236 -8.28 -29.67 -106.59
N ASN A 237 -8.88 -28.64 -107.22
CA ASN A 237 -8.97 -27.30 -106.66
C ASN A 237 -10.37 -26.71 -106.57
N ASN A 238 -11.36 -27.27 -107.28
CA ASN A 238 -12.62 -26.57 -107.50
C ASN A 238 -13.78 -27.09 -106.62
N LEU A 239 -13.78 -28.32 -106.15
CA LEU A 239 -14.89 -28.82 -105.35
C LEU A 239 -14.73 -28.42 -103.87
N VAL A 240 -15.67 -27.65 -103.32
CA VAL A 240 -15.63 -27.17 -101.93
C VAL A 240 -16.97 -27.30 -101.21
N TRP A 241 -16.90 -27.47 -99.89
CA TRP A 241 -18.06 -27.47 -98.99
C TRP A 241 -18.64 -26.06 -98.79
N ALA A 242 -19.97 -25.96 -98.73
CA ALA A 242 -20.74 -24.72 -98.61
C ALA A 242 -21.61 -24.66 -97.35
N GLY A 243 -21.54 -25.66 -96.45
CA GLY A 243 -22.22 -25.67 -95.15
C GLY A 243 -21.46 -24.90 -94.05
N THR A 244 -22.17 -24.50 -93.00
CA THR A 244 -21.64 -23.64 -91.91
C THR A 244 -20.97 -24.40 -90.75
N GLN A 245 -21.09 -25.73 -90.70
CA GLN A 245 -20.65 -26.56 -89.56
C GLN A 245 -19.26 -27.17 -89.71
N ALA A 246 -18.63 -27.10 -90.89
CA ALA A 246 -17.28 -27.62 -91.10
C ALA A 246 -16.21 -26.58 -90.69
N ASN A 247 -16.17 -26.21 -89.41
CA ASN A 247 -15.09 -25.40 -88.84
C ASN A 247 -14.04 -26.33 -88.22
N ALA A 248 -13.13 -26.83 -89.06
CA ALA A 248 -12.06 -27.73 -88.61
C ALA A 248 -11.20 -27.07 -87.50
N LYS A 249 -10.99 -27.79 -86.40
CA LYS A 249 -9.87 -27.59 -85.45
C LYS A 249 -8.58 -27.41 -86.26
N SER A 250 -8.11 -26.17 -86.41
CA SER A 250 -7.08 -25.78 -87.38
C SER A 250 -5.64 -26.14 -86.97
N GLY A 251 -5.43 -27.19 -86.17
CA GLY A 251 -4.14 -27.52 -85.59
C GLY A 251 -3.44 -28.70 -86.27
N ASP A 252 -4.13 -29.84 -86.35
CA ASP A 252 -3.44 -31.14 -86.47
C ASP A 252 -3.92 -32.03 -87.62
N TYR A 253 -4.90 -31.59 -88.41
CA TYR A 253 -5.43 -32.34 -89.55
C TYR A 253 -5.05 -31.65 -90.87
N SER A 254 -4.51 -32.43 -91.80
CA SER A 254 -3.71 -32.02 -92.97
C SER A 254 -4.39 -31.07 -93.96
N SER A 255 -3.62 -30.64 -94.97
CA SER A 255 -3.81 -29.62 -96.03
C SER A 255 -5.15 -29.48 -96.80
N GLY A 256 -6.25 -30.09 -96.37
CA GLY A 256 -7.59 -30.05 -96.99
C GLY A 256 -8.46 -28.83 -96.65
N VAL A 257 -8.07 -28.00 -95.67
CA VAL A 257 -8.82 -26.78 -95.29
C VAL A 257 -8.03 -25.54 -95.68
N ASN A 258 -8.55 -24.74 -96.62
CA ASN A 258 -7.91 -23.49 -97.04
C ASN A 258 -8.89 -22.32 -96.90
N ALA A 259 -8.52 -21.31 -96.11
CA ALA A 259 -9.34 -20.13 -95.80
C ALA A 259 -10.75 -20.44 -95.24
N GLY A 260 -10.87 -21.51 -94.42
CA GLY A 260 -12.15 -21.90 -93.81
C GLY A 260 -13.11 -22.61 -94.77
N GLN A 261 -12.62 -23.07 -95.93
CA GLN A 261 -13.37 -23.90 -96.86
C GLN A 261 -12.69 -25.27 -96.98
N MET A 262 -13.48 -26.33 -96.84
CA MET A 262 -13.02 -27.72 -97.00
C MET A 262 -12.93 -28.04 -98.49
N LYS A 263 -11.75 -28.41 -98.97
CA LYS A 263 -11.54 -28.94 -100.32
C LYS A 263 -11.84 -30.43 -100.32
N MET A 264 -12.57 -30.89 -101.33
CA MET A 264 -12.91 -32.29 -101.47
C MET A 264 -12.43 -32.78 -102.83
N TYR A 265 -11.82 -33.97 -102.85
CA TYR A 265 -11.42 -34.64 -104.09
C TYR A 265 -12.36 -35.81 -104.32
N ALA A 266 -12.89 -35.96 -105.54
CA ALA A 266 -13.62 -37.14 -105.95
C ALA A 266 -12.77 -37.89 -106.98
N PRO A 267 -12.11 -39.00 -106.60
CA PRO A 267 -11.47 -39.85 -107.59
C PRO A 267 -12.52 -40.45 -108.55
N ALA A 268 -12.10 -40.75 -109.79
CA ALA A 268 -13.00 -41.31 -110.79
C ALA A 268 -13.37 -42.76 -110.46
N SER A 269 -14.65 -43.00 -110.16
CA SER A 269 -15.17 -44.33 -109.82
C SER A 269 -15.49 -45.20 -111.04
N TYR A 270 -15.12 -46.48 -110.98
CA TYR A 270 -15.89 -47.56 -111.59
C TYR A 270 -16.70 -48.21 -110.47
N GLU A 271 -18.02 -48.25 -110.65
CA GLU A 271 -19.09 -48.85 -109.82
C GLU A 271 -19.97 -47.84 -109.05
N SER A 272 -21.27 -48.16 -109.01
CA SER A 272 -22.33 -47.33 -108.44
C SER A 272 -22.46 -47.54 -106.94
N GLY A 273 -22.21 -46.51 -106.12
CA GLY A 273 -22.51 -46.54 -104.68
C GLY A 273 -21.32 -46.64 -103.73
N SER A 274 -20.07 -46.55 -104.20
CA SER A 274 -18.88 -46.91 -103.42
C SER A 274 -17.91 -45.73 -103.21
N SER A 275 -17.35 -45.58 -101.99
CA SER A 275 -16.10 -44.83 -101.75
C SER A 275 -14.92 -45.72 -102.09
N THR A 276 -13.81 -45.14 -102.54
CA THR A 276 -12.61 -45.91 -102.91
C THR A 276 -11.37 -45.18 -102.43
N SER A 277 -10.61 -45.78 -101.51
CA SER A 277 -9.29 -45.28 -101.12
C SER A 277 -8.30 -45.45 -102.26
N HIS A 278 -7.81 -44.33 -102.79
CA HIS A 278 -6.75 -44.29 -103.81
C HIS A 278 -5.45 -43.73 -103.23
N PHE A 279 -4.35 -44.44 -103.45
CA PHE A 279 -3.02 -43.94 -103.08
C PHE A 279 -2.24 -43.58 -104.35
N ASP A 280 -2.09 -42.29 -104.67
CA ASP A 280 -1.30 -41.76 -105.80
C ASP A 280 0.10 -41.31 -105.36
N LYS A 281 1.10 -41.50 -106.22
CA LYS A 281 2.51 -41.12 -105.98
C LYS A 281 2.83 -39.64 -106.23
N THR A 282 1.96 -38.88 -106.88
CA THR A 282 2.27 -37.53 -107.40
C THR A 282 1.28 -36.45 -107.03
N VAL A 283 0.11 -36.82 -106.51
CA VAL A 283 -0.83 -35.91 -105.85
C VAL A 283 -1.36 -36.69 -104.65
N SER A 284 -0.85 -36.47 -103.44
CA SER A 284 -1.44 -37.07 -102.25
C SER A 284 -2.89 -36.57 -102.17
N PRO A 285 -3.91 -37.41 -102.36
CA PRO A 285 -5.28 -36.96 -102.22
C PRO A 285 -5.45 -36.65 -100.73
N ASN A 286 -5.63 -35.38 -100.38
CA ASN A 286 -6.09 -35.04 -99.03
C ASN A 286 -7.59 -35.33 -99.02
N GLU A 287 -7.97 -36.60 -98.89
CA GLU A 287 -9.35 -36.94 -98.55
C GLU A 287 -9.60 -36.45 -97.12
N VAL A 288 -10.75 -35.79 -96.94
CA VAL A 288 -11.16 -35.18 -95.66
C VAL A 288 -11.24 -36.21 -94.53
N MET A 289 -11.27 -37.50 -94.88
CA MET A 289 -11.43 -38.64 -93.98
C MET A 289 -10.21 -39.53 -93.85
N GLU A 290 -9.03 -39.17 -94.36
CA GLU A 290 -7.85 -39.98 -94.05
C GLU A 290 -7.54 -39.85 -92.55
N PRO A 291 -7.63 -40.94 -91.76
CA PRO A 291 -7.25 -40.90 -90.35
C PRO A 291 -5.74 -40.68 -90.30
N VAL A 292 -5.28 -39.63 -89.62
CA VAL A 292 -3.84 -39.39 -89.45
C VAL A 292 -3.26 -40.43 -88.50
N TYR A 293 -2.15 -41.03 -88.91
CA TYR A 293 -1.38 -41.94 -88.10
C TYR A 293 -0.64 -41.15 -87.00
N THR A 294 -1.29 -40.93 -85.85
CA THR A 294 -0.60 -40.56 -84.61
C THR A 294 -0.56 -41.80 -83.72
N GLU A 295 0.63 -42.10 -83.20
CA GLU A 295 1.06 -43.42 -82.71
C GLU A 295 0.29 -43.97 -81.49
N PHE A 296 -0.80 -43.32 -81.07
CA PHE A 296 -1.70 -43.75 -80.01
C PHE A 296 -3.13 -43.26 -80.27
N LEU A 297 -4.07 -44.21 -80.38
CA LEU A 297 -5.52 -44.13 -80.11
C LEU A 297 -6.47 -43.69 -81.24
N ASP A 298 -7.39 -44.60 -81.59
CA ASP A 298 -8.86 -44.55 -81.37
C ASP A 298 -9.67 -43.29 -81.73
N ASP A 299 -9.12 -42.28 -82.38
CA ASP A 299 -9.83 -41.05 -82.73
C ASP A 299 -10.24 -41.01 -84.22
N PRO A 300 -11.54 -41.05 -84.56
CA PRO A 300 -12.00 -40.86 -85.94
C PRO A 300 -11.79 -39.43 -86.47
N GLY A 301 -11.31 -38.48 -85.64
CA GLY A 301 -10.88 -37.16 -86.08
C GLY A 301 -12.00 -36.32 -86.71
N LEU A 302 -11.70 -35.65 -87.83
CA LEU A 302 -12.67 -34.83 -88.60
C LEU A 302 -13.86 -35.65 -89.13
N ALA A 303 -13.72 -36.98 -89.23
CA ALA A 303 -14.83 -37.86 -89.60
C ALA A 303 -15.92 -37.88 -88.52
N THR A 304 -15.56 -37.67 -87.25
CA THR A 304 -16.47 -37.56 -86.11
C THR A 304 -17.48 -36.44 -86.24
N GLU A 305 -16.99 -35.27 -86.63
CA GLU A 305 -17.81 -34.09 -86.86
C GLU A 305 -18.69 -34.28 -88.12
N LEU A 306 -18.17 -34.95 -89.16
CA LEU A 306 -18.93 -35.17 -90.38
C LEU A 306 -20.04 -36.23 -90.22
N MET A 307 -19.78 -37.29 -89.46
CA MET A 307 -20.77 -38.33 -89.14
C MET A 307 -21.89 -37.78 -88.24
N ALA A 308 -21.56 -36.86 -87.34
CA ALA A 308 -22.57 -36.12 -86.59
C ALA A 308 -23.46 -35.27 -87.52
N ASP A 309 -22.86 -34.62 -88.53
CA ASP A 309 -23.60 -33.84 -89.54
C ASP A 309 -24.53 -34.71 -90.41
N ILE A 310 -24.28 -36.03 -90.53
CA ILE A 310 -25.15 -36.97 -91.25
C ILE A 310 -26.27 -37.55 -90.41
N GLY A 311 -26.34 -37.19 -89.12
CA GLY A 311 -27.43 -37.55 -88.23
C GLY A 311 -27.11 -38.67 -87.24
N TRP A 312 -25.84 -39.11 -87.18
CA TRP A 312 -25.37 -40.03 -86.14
C TRP A 312 -25.11 -39.24 -84.85
N THR A 313 -25.47 -39.79 -83.71
CA THR A 313 -25.26 -39.16 -82.39
C THR A 313 -23.95 -39.62 -81.77
N LEU A 314 -23.17 -38.70 -81.18
CA LEU A 314 -21.98 -39.06 -80.39
C LEU A 314 -22.38 -39.70 -79.07
N ALA A 315 -21.67 -40.75 -78.67
CA ALA A 315 -21.87 -41.37 -77.37
C ALA A 315 -21.44 -40.41 -76.25
N ALA A 316 -22.24 -40.28 -75.19
CA ALA A 316 -21.84 -39.53 -74.00
C ALA A 316 -20.83 -40.35 -73.17
N SER A 317 -19.68 -39.77 -72.83
CA SER A 317 -18.68 -40.44 -71.99
C SER A 317 -19.22 -40.67 -70.57
N SER A 318 -19.19 -41.91 -70.06
CA SER A 318 -19.55 -42.20 -68.68
C SER A 318 -18.41 -41.81 -67.74
N ASN A 319 -18.62 -40.82 -66.87
CA ASN A 319 -17.71 -40.50 -65.78
C ASN A 319 -17.94 -41.44 -64.58
N THR A 320 -16.89 -41.92 -63.91
CA THR A 320 -16.99 -42.62 -62.63
C THR A 320 -16.72 -41.66 -61.47
N ALA A 321 -17.21 -41.96 -60.26
CA ALA A 321 -16.96 -41.09 -59.11
C ALA A 321 -15.55 -41.34 -58.55
N PRO A 322 -14.83 -40.30 -58.08
CA PRO A 322 -13.55 -40.49 -57.40
C PRO A 322 -13.76 -41.30 -56.12
N VAL A 323 -12.79 -42.11 -55.72
CA VAL A 323 -12.82 -42.92 -54.50
C VAL A 323 -11.90 -42.30 -53.44
N LEU A 324 -12.46 -41.80 -52.35
CA LEU A 324 -11.72 -41.23 -51.23
C LEU A 324 -11.02 -42.32 -50.43
N SER A 325 -9.71 -42.17 -50.18
CA SER A 325 -9.00 -43.06 -49.26
C SER A 325 -9.49 -42.82 -47.83
N ALA A 326 -9.69 -43.91 -47.08
CA ALA A 326 -10.22 -43.83 -45.72
C ALA A 326 -9.37 -42.90 -44.82
N ILE A 327 -10.00 -41.85 -44.32
CA ILE A 327 -9.44 -40.89 -43.37
C ILE A 327 -9.52 -41.47 -41.95
N GLY A 328 -10.63 -42.11 -41.60
CA GLY A 328 -10.88 -42.70 -40.29
C GLY A 328 -11.05 -41.68 -39.16
N ASN A 329 -11.58 -42.15 -38.02
CA ASN A 329 -11.75 -41.31 -36.83
C ASN A 329 -10.41 -40.80 -36.31
N ARG A 330 -10.41 -39.56 -35.82
CA ARG A 330 -9.20 -38.87 -35.36
C ARG A 330 -9.33 -38.45 -33.90
N SER A 331 -8.19 -38.32 -33.25
CA SER A 331 -8.11 -37.77 -31.91
C SER A 331 -6.87 -36.90 -31.77
N LEU A 332 -7.04 -35.82 -31.04
CA LEU A 332 -6.01 -34.85 -30.67
C LEU A 332 -6.36 -34.30 -29.28
N ASN A 333 -5.42 -33.66 -28.63
CA ASN A 333 -5.68 -32.91 -27.41
C ASN A 333 -6.24 -31.54 -27.76
N GLU A 334 -6.97 -30.91 -26.84
CA GLU A 334 -7.33 -29.50 -27.00
C GLU A 334 -6.09 -28.61 -27.15
N ASP A 335 -6.28 -27.48 -27.82
CA ASP A 335 -5.24 -26.53 -28.25
C ASP A 335 -4.11 -27.08 -29.15
N ALA A 336 -4.18 -28.36 -29.54
CA ALA A 336 -3.35 -28.94 -30.57
C ALA A 336 -3.99 -28.76 -31.95
N SER A 337 -3.16 -28.74 -33.00
CA SER A 337 -3.63 -28.82 -34.38
C SER A 337 -3.26 -30.16 -35.00
N LEU A 338 -4.17 -30.70 -35.82
CA LEU A 338 -3.94 -31.94 -36.57
C LEU A 338 -4.01 -31.65 -38.07
N SER A 339 -3.00 -32.10 -38.81
CA SER A 339 -2.93 -31.98 -40.27
C SER A 339 -2.91 -33.37 -40.90
N ILE A 340 -3.78 -33.59 -41.88
CA ILE A 340 -3.99 -34.87 -42.55
C ILE A 340 -3.90 -34.66 -44.05
N THR A 341 -2.98 -35.36 -44.71
CA THR A 341 -2.95 -35.44 -46.16
C THR A 341 -4.07 -36.36 -46.66
N LEU A 342 -4.95 -35.83 -47.48
CA LEU A 342 -6.04 -36.52 -48.15
C LEU A 342 -5.54 -37.14 -49.46
N SER A 343 -6.06 -38.30 -49.80
CA SER A 343 -5.80 -38.96 -51.08
C SER A 343 -7.07 -39.62 -51.61
N ALA A 344 -7.21 -39.65 -52.92
CA ALA A 344 -8.30 -40.28 -53.62
C ALA A 344 -7.79 -40.78 -54.98
N THR A 345 -8.49 -41.75 -55.55
CA THR A 345 -8.20 -42.28 -56.89
C THR A 345 -9.42 -42.09 -57.77
N ASP A 346 -9.20 -41.73 -59.02
CA ASP A 346 -10.25 -41.60 -60.01
C ASP A 346 -9.92 -42.46 -61.23
N GLY A 347 -10.94 -43.13 -61.80
CA GLY A 347 -10.75 -44.08 -62.89
C GLY A 347 -10.25 -43.42 -64.17
N GLU A 348 -10.64 -42.16 -64.36
CA GLU A 348 -10.42 -41.37 -65.57
C GLU A 348 -9.23 -40.40 -65.41
N SER A 349 -8.62 -40.36 -64.21
CA SER A 349 -7.54 -39.44 -63.84
C SER A 349 -7.95 -37.97 -63.91
N ASP A 350 -9.22 -37.68 -63.64
CA ASP A 350 -9.74 -36.32 -63.59
C ASP A 350 -9.11 -35.50 -62.44
N PRO A 351 -8.98 -34.17 -62.58
CA PRO A 351 -8.47 -33.32 -61.51
C PRO A 351 -9.38 -33.35 -60.26
N LEU A 352 -8.82 -33.77 -59.12
CA LEU A 352 -9.57 -33.92 -57.88
C LEU A 352 -9.54 -32.68 -57.00
N THR A 353 -10.70 -32.34 -56.45
CA THR A 353 -10.90 -31.23 -55.51
C THR A 353 -11.47 -31.73 -54.20
N TYR A 354 -10.87 -31.33 -53.08
CA TYR A 354 -11.34 -31.69 -51.74
C TYR A 354 -12.07 -30.53 -51.08
N SER A 355 -13.16 -30.81 -50.38
CA SER A 355 -13.95 -29.80 -49.67
C SER A 355 -14.58 -30.36 -48.39
N LEU A 356 -14.98 -29.46 -47.48
CA LEU A 356 -15.76 -29.79 -46.30
C LEU A 356 -17.23 -29.49 -46.56
N THR A 357 -18.09 -30.49 -46.47
CA THR A 357 -19.55 -30.32 -46.63
C THR A 357 -20.25 -30.06 -45.31
N SER A 358 -19.71 -30.60 -44.22
CA SER A 358 -20.13 -30.29 -42.86
C SER A 358 -18.95 -30.39 -41.91
N ALA A 359 -18.93 -29.55 -40.88
CA ALA A 359 -17.99 -29.66 -39.78
C ALA A 359 -18.60 -29.04 -38.53
N THR A 360 -18.42 -29.69 -37.38
CA THR A 360 -18.66 -29.05 -36.09
C THR A 360 -17.77 -27.81 -36.00
N SER A 361 -18.36 -26.63 -35.83
CA SER A 361 -17.64 -25.34 -35.92
C SER A 361 -16.48 -25.25 -34.92
N SER A 362 -16.63 -25.83 -33.72
CA SER A 362 -15.61 -25.84 -32.68
C SER A 362 -14.38 -26.70 -33.02
N LEU A 363 -14.40 -27.51 -34.07
CA LEU A 363 -13.20 -28.23 -34.56
C LEU A 363 -12.29 -27.37 -35.45
N GLY A 364 -12.78 -26.21 -35.92
CA GLY A 364 -12.04 -25.29 -36.82
C GLY A 364 -11.46 -25.99 -38.05
N ALA A 365 -12.17 -26.97 -38.60
CA ALA A 365 -11.71 -27.75 -39.73
C ALA A 365 -11.67 -26.91 -41.01
N SER A 366 -10.59 -27.05 -41.78
CA SER A 366 -10.41 -26.40 -43.08
C SER A 366 -9.65 -27.29 -44.05
N ILE A 367 -9.88 -27.12 -45.35
CA ILE A 367 -9.14 -27.83 -46.40
C ILE A 367 -8.45 -26.82 -47.29
N SER A 368 -7.16 -27.04 -47.56
CA SER A 368 -6.36 -26.29 -48.52
C SER A 368 -5.59 -27.27 -49.41
N GLY A 369 -5.96 -27.32 -50.69
CA GLY A 369 -5.46 -28.35 -51.61
C GLY A 369 -5.90 -29.74 -51.15
N SER A 370 -4.94 -30.63 -50.90
CA SER A 370 -5.18 -31.98 -50.38
C SER A 370 -4.93 -32.12 -48.86
N THR A 371 -4.82 -31.02 -48.13
CA THR A 371 -4.55 -31.05 -46.69
C THR A 371 -5.79 -30.64 -45.90
N LEU A 372 -6.30 -31.57 -45.08
CA LEU A 372 -7.27 -31.28 -44.02
C LEU A 372 -6.54 -30.82 -42.77
N SER A 373 -6.84 -29.60 -42.32
CA SER A 373 -6.36 -29.04 -41.05
C SER A 373 -7.50 -28.96 -40.06
N ILE A 374 -7.32 -29.52 -38.87
CA ILE A 374 -8.25 -29.45 -37.75
C ILE A 374 -7.55 -28.62 -36.67
N ASN A 375 -8.15 -27.49 -36.34
CA ASN A 375 -7.66 -26.60 -35.30
C ASN A 375 -8.85 -26.23 -34.41
N PRO A 376 -9.11 -27.00 -33.35
CA PRO A 376 -10.22 -26.75 -32.46
C PRO A 376 -10.21 -25.31 -31.94
N SER A 377 -11.39 -24.79 -31.61
CA SER A 377 -11.48 -23.54 -30.85
C SER A 377 -10.70 -23.70 -29.54
N ALA A 378 -10.07 -22.62 -29.08
CA ALA A 378 -9.31 -22.65 -27.84
C ALA A 378 -10.16 -23.25 -26.71
N ASN A 379 -9.57 -24.16 -25.94
CA ASN A 379 -10.20 -24.80 -24.78
C ASN A 379 -11.45 -25.64 -25.10
N TYR A 380 -11.59 -26.08 -26.35
CA TYR A 380 -12.68 -26.98 -26.74
C TYR A 380 -12.24 -28.43 -26.53
N ASN A 381 -12.94 -29.13 -25.65
CA ASN A 381 -12.87 -30.57 -25.48
C ASN A 381 -14.22 -31.25 -25.80
N GLY A 382 -14.17 -32.49 -26.28
CA GLY A 382 -15.35 -33.25 -26.68
C GLY A 382 -15.28 -33.81 -28.10
N SER A 383 -16.36 -34.44 -28.54
CA SER A 383 -16.45 -35.04 -29.88
C SER A 383 -17.21 -34.15 -30.85
N GLY A 384 -16.67 -34.04 -32.07
CA GLY A 384 -17.35 -33.42 -33.20
C GLY A 384 -17.26 -34.31 -34.43
N THR A 385 -18.03 -33.98 -35.46
CA THR A 385 -18.02 -34.68 -36.74
C THR A 385 -17.69 -33.70 -37.86
N LEU A 386 -16.96 -34.19 -38.86
CA LEU A 386 -16.79 -33.47 -40.12
C LEU A 386 -16.93 -34.44 -41.28
N THR A 387 -17.44 -33.93 -42.41
CA THR A 387 -17.60 -34.68 -43.65
C THR A 387 -16.67 -34.07 -44.69
N VAL A 388 -15.68 -34.86 -45.11
CA VAL A 388 -14.78 -34.52 -46.23
C VAL A 388 -15.37 -35.10 -47.50
N GLN A 389 -15.42 -34.29 -48.55
CA GLN A 389 -15.85 -34.68 -49.88
C GLN A 389 -14.70 -34.50 -50.87
N VAL A 390 -14.57 -35.42 -51.82
CA VAL A 390 -13.73 -35.29 -53.01
C VAL A 390 -14.61 -35.27 -54.26
N SER A 391 -14.28 -34.43 -55.23
CA SER A 391 -14.99 -34.31 -56.51
C SER A 391 -14.02 -34.21 -57.69
N ASP A 392 -14.37 -34.85 -58.80
CA ASP A 392 -13.75 -34.76 -60.12
C ASP A 392 -14.31 -33.59 -60.99
N GLY A 393 -15.29 -32.83 -60.47
CA GLY A 393 -16.01 -31.79 -61.19
C GLY A 393 -17.42 -32.17 -61.66
N SER A 394 -17.80 -33.45 -61.55
CA SER A 394 -19.11 -34.00 -61.94
C SER A 394 -19.73 -34.89 -60.86
N LEU A 395 -18.97 -35.86 -60.35
CA LEU A 395 -19.36 -36.81 -59.31
C LEU A 395 -18.52 -36.61 -58.04
N THR A 396 -18.95 -37.22 -56.94
CA THR A 396 -18.32 -37.03 -55.63
C THR A 396 -18.34 -38.29 -54.79
N ASP A 397 -17.33 -38.45 -53.93
CA ASP A 397 -17.33 -39.39 -52.80
C ASP A 397 -17.05 -38.63 -51.51
N SER A 398 -17.51 -39.16 -50.38
CA SER A 398 -17.39 -38.47 -49.09
C SER A 398 -17.28 -39.42 -47.91
N GLU A 399 -16.51 -39.01 -46.91
CA GLU A 399 -16.39 -39.71 -45.63
C GLU A 399 -16.73 -38.76 -44.49
N THR A 400 -17.62 -39.21 -43.59
CA THR A 400 -17.85 -38.53 -42.31
C THR A 400 -17.00 -39.18 -41.24
N ILE A 401 -16.12 -38.40 -40.63
CA ILE A 401 -15.26 -38.84 -39.53
C ILE A 401 -15.70 -38.20 -38.21
N THR A 402 -15.49 -38.93 -37.13
CA THR A 402 -15.57 -38.37 -35.77
C THR A 402 -14.17 -37.93 -35.35
N VAL A 403 -14.09 -36.71 -34.82
CA VAL A 403 -12.88 -36.16 -34.22
C VAL A 403 -13.13 -36.01 -32.72
N THR A 404 -12.34 -36.70 -31.90
CA THR A 404 -12.38 -36.57 -30.44
C THR A 404 -11.25 -35.65 -29.98
N VAL A 405 -11.61 -34.48 -29.45
CA VAL A 405 -10.68 -33.58 -28.78
C VAL A 405 -10.64 -33.96 -27.30
N ASN A 406 -9.49 -34.46 -26.85
CA ASN A 406 -9.31 -34.88 -25.47
C ASN A 406 -9.08 -33.66 -24.58
N ALA A 407 -9.76 -33.63 -23.44
CA ALA A 407 -9.50 -32.65 -22.39
C ALA A 407 -8.06 -32.78 -21.89
N VAL A 408 -7.37 -31.65 -21.73
CA VAL A 408 -6.06 -31.52 -21.11
C VAL A 408 -6.15 -30.38 -20.11
N ASN A 409 -5.83 -30.69 -18.86
CA ASN A 409 -5.84 -29.72 -17.76
C ASN A 409 -5.05 -28.45 -18.13
N ASP A 410 -5.72 -27.32 -18.17
CA ASP A 410 -5.15 -25.99 -18.29
C ASP A 410 -4.64 -25.48 -16.95
N ALA A 411 -3.66 -24.58 -16.94
CA ALA A 411 -3.25 -23.96 -15.68
C ALA A 411 -4.26 -22.88 -15.26
N PRO A 412 -4.55 -22.74 -13.95
CA PRO A 412 -5.37 -21.64 -13.48
C PRO A 412 -4.71 -20.30 -13.78
N VAL A 413 -5.49 -19.25 -14.01
CA VAL A 413 -5.01 -17.89 -14.27
C VAL A 413 -5.30 -17.01 -13.06
N LEU A 414 -4.25 -16.53 -12.39
CA LEU A 414 -4.37 -15.64 -11.23
C LEU A 414 -4.70 -14.21 -11.69
N ALA A 415 -5.75 -13.62 -11.13
CA ALA A 415 -6.08 -12.22 -11.40
C ALA A 415 -4.97 -11.28 -10.86
N THR A 416 -4.82 -10.11 -11.49
CA THR A 416 -3.80 -9.15 -11.07
C THR A 416 -4.04 -8.65 -9.65
N ILE A 417 -3.03 -8.85 -8.79
CA ILE A 417 -2.96 -8.33 -7.43
C ILE A 417 -2.22 -7.00 -7.48
N SER A 418 -2.93 -5.91 -7.20
CA SER A 418 -2.31 -4.58 -7.10
C SER A 418 -1.42 -4.47 -5.86
N ASN A 419 -0.41 -3.60 -5.93
CA ASN A 419 0.39 -3.26 -4.76
C ASN A 419 -0.51 -2.79 -3.60
N GLN A 420 -0.15 -3.20 -2.40
CA GLN A 420 -0.92 -2.95 -1.20
C GLN A 420 -0.18 -1.99 -0.26
N THR A 421 -0.95 -1.32 0.58
CA THR A 421 -0.42 -0.54 1.70
C THR A 421 -1.14 -0.89 2.99
N THR A 422 -0.38 -0.85 4.08
CA THR A 422 -0.87 -0.97 5.47
C THR A 422 0.05 -0.16 6.39
N ASN A 423 -0.34 0.03 7.64
CA ASN A 423 0.56 0.53 8.67
C ASN A 423 1.21 -0.67 9.37
N GLU A 424 2.33 -0.46 10.05
CA GLU A 424 2.91 -1.50 10.90
C GLU A 424 1.93 -1.94 12.00
N ASP A 425 2.20 -3.12 12.57
CA ASP A 425 1.34 -3.82 13.54
C ASP A 425 -0.11 -4.09 13.09
N THR A 426 -0.43 -3.79 11.83
CA THR A 426 -1.77 -3.94 11.26
C THR A 426 -1.77 -5.01 10.18
N ALA A 427 -2.48 -6.11 10.44
CA ALA A 427 -2.67 -7.15 9.46
C ALA A 427 -3.48 -6.65 8.24
N LYS A 428 -2.98 -6.94 7.03
CA LYS A 428 -3.63 -6.62 5.77
C LYS A 428 -4.28 -7.86 5.18
N VAL A 429 -5.57 -7.78 4.88
CA VAL A 429 -6.30 -8.81 4.15
C VAL A 429 -6.40 -8.43 2.67
N VAL A 430 -6.02 -9.35 1.79
CA VAL A 430 -6.06 -9.23 0.33
C VAL A 430 -6.94 -10.34 -0.22
N SER A 431 -7.98 -9.97 -0.96
CA SER A 431 -8.80 -10.93 -1.68
C SER A 431 -8.07 -11.44 -2.92
N LEU A 432 -8.02 -12.75 -3.07
CA LEU A 432 -7.44 -13.44 -4.20
C LEU A 432 -8.58 -13.93 -5.12
N SER A 433 -8.33 -13.92 -6.42
CA SER A 433 -9.25 -14.49 -7.40
C SER A 433 -8.45 -15.04 -8.57
N ALA A 434 -8.91 -16.15 -9.10
CA ALA A 434 -8.35 -16.80 -10.27
C ALA A 434 -9.50 -17.45 -11.04
N THR A 435 -9.25 -17.71 -12.32
CA THR A 435 -10.16 -18.45 -13.18
C THR A 435 -9.44 -19.66 -13.72
N ASP A 436 -10.18 -20.75 -13.85
CA ASP A 436 -9.70 -21.99 -14.43
C ASP A 436 -10.63 -22.37 -15.57
N VAL A 437 -10.05 -22.77 -16.70
CA VAL A 437 -10.78 -23.05 -17.93
C VAL A 437 -11.60 -24.33 -17.78
N ASP A 438 -11.04 -25.35 -17.12
CA ASP A 438 -11.68 -26.64 -16.87
C ASP A 438 -12.71 -26.57 -15.72
N GLY A 439 -12.66 -25.49 -14.94
CA GLY A 439 -13.52 -25.28 -13.78
C GLY A 439 -13.06 -26.07 -12.55
N ASP A 440 -11.78 -26.41 -12.50
CA ASP A 440 -11.20 -27.16 -11.39
C ASP A 440 -11.19 -26.37 -10.08
N SER A 441 -11.11 -27.11 -8.97
CA SER A 441 -11.11 -26.49 -7.64
C SER A 441 -9.77 -25.82 -7.35
N LEU A 442 -9.80 -24.51 -7.11
CA LEU A 442 -8.59 -23.71 -6.93
C LEU A 442 -8.16 -23.59 -5.47
N THR A 443 -6.86 -23.76 -5.27
CA THR A 443 -6.17 -23.60 -4.00
C THR A 443 -5.12 -22.50 -4.11
N TYR A 444 -5.10 -21.59 -3.13
CA TYR A 444 -4.15 -20.48 -3.10
C TYR A 444 -3.10 -20.72 -2.03
N SER A 445 -1.87 -20.30 -2.30
CA SER A 445 -0.76 -20.37 -1.37
C SER A 445 0.19 -19.19 -1.56
N VAL A 446 1.06 -18.95 -0.59
CA VAL A 446 2.18 -18.01 -0.71
C VAL A 446 3.46 -18.83 -0.83
N THR A 447 4.21 -18.62 -1.92
CA THR A 447 5.45 -19.35 -2.20
C THR A 447 6.69 -18.59 -1.73
N ALA A 448 6.59 -17.26 -1.63
CA ALA A 448 7.63 -16.41 -1.08
C ALA A 448 7.03 -15.15 -0.46
N ALA A 449 7.59 -14.71 0.67
CA ALA A 449 7.33 -13.41 1.26
C ALA A 449 8.65 -12.81 1.74
N ALA A 450 8.76 -11.50 1.72
CA ALA A 450 9.91 -10.80 2.29
C ALA A 450 10.04 -11.09 3.80
N THR A 451 11.27 -11.13 4.30
CA THR A 451 11.55 -11.22 5.75
C THR A 451 10.87 -10.07 6.47
N GLY A 452 10.23 -10.34 7.62
CA GLY A 452 9.42 -9.36 8.34
C GLY A 452 7.93 -9.38 7.96
N LEU A 453 7.51 -10.20 6.98
CA LEU A 453 6.10 -10.34 6.60
C LEU A 453 5.65 -11.79 6.76
N SER A 454 4.82 -12.06 7.76
CA SER A 454 4.14 -13.35 7.90
C SER A 454 2.88 -13.40 7.03
N THR A 455 2.60 -14.55 6.43
CA THR A 455 1.45 -14.72 5.54
C THR A 455 0.65 -15.96 5.89
N SER A 456 -0.67 -15.88 5.73
CA SER A 456 -1.58 -17.02 5.84
C SER A 456 -2.67 -16.91 4.79
N VAL A 457 -3.06 -18.05 4.22
CA VAL A 457 -4.09 -18.12 3.20
C VAL A 457 -5.22 -18.99 3.72
N SER A 458 -6.45 -18.47 3.66
CA SER A 458 -7.68 -19.20 4.00
C SER A 458 -8.70 -19.01 2.89
N GLY A 459 -9.01 -20.09 2.16
CA GLY A 459 -9.81 -20.03 0.94
C GLY A 459 -9.17 -19.07 -0.08
N SER A 460 -9.91 -18.04 -0.46
CA SER A 460 -9.47 -17.00 -1.39
C SER A 460 -9.02 -15.70 -0.68
N SER A 461 -8.64 -15.77 0.58
CA SER A 461 -8.23 -14.62 1.39
C SER A 461 -6.79 -14.80 1.88
N LEU A 462 -5.90 -13.88 1.48
CA LEU A 462 -4.54 -13.79 1.97
C LEU A 462 -4.49 -12.76 3.10
N THR A 463 -4.05 -13.17 4.28
CA THR A 463 -3.74 -12.28 5.40
C THR A 463 -2.23 -12.13 5.51
N ILE A 464 -1.76 -10.89 5.52
CA ILE A 464 -0.34 -10.52 5.61
C ILE A 464 -0.18 -9.73 6.89
N THR A 465 0.66 -10.20 7.80
CA THR A 465 0.92 -9.53 9.08
C THR A 465 2.39 -9.17 9.12
N PRO A 466 2.74 -7.87 9.06
CA PRO A 466 4.09 -7.42 9.36
C PRO A 466 4.49 -7.92 10.76
N ASP A 467 5.76 -8.27 10.93
CA ASP A 467 6.35 -8.48 12.25
C ASP A 467 6.23 -7.16 13.04
N ALA A 468 6.23 -7.26 14.37
CA ALA A 468 6.07 -6.08 15.23
C ALA A 468 7.12 -5.01 14.89
N ASN A 469 6.66 -3.77 14.71
CA ASN A 469 7.47 -2.58 14.42
C ASN A 469 8.30 -2.69 13.12
N TRP A 470 7.86 -3.54 12.18
CA TRP A 470 8.48 -3.65 10.87
C TRP A 470 7.83 -2.66 9.90
N TYR A 471 8.63 -1.76 9.33
CA TYR A 471 8.22 -0.84 8.27
C TYR A 471 9.08 -0.97 7.01
N GLY A 472 8.54 -0.49 5.88
CA GLY A 472 9.20 -0.53 4.57
C GLY A 472 8.44 -1.34 3.53
N SER A 473 9.11 -1.70 2.43
CA SER A 473 8.47 -2.39 1.30
C SER A 473 8.97 -3.82 1.14
N GLY A 474 8.05 -4.78 1.02
CA GLY A 474 8.36 -6.21 0.82
C GLY A 474 7.58 -6.81 -0.35
N SER A 475 8.20 -7.74 -1.07
CA SER A 475 7.56 -8.50 -2.16
C SER A 475 6.90 -9.76 -1.59
N ILE A 476 5.67 -10.05 -2.01
CA ILE A 476 4.97 -11.31 -1.73
C ILE A 476 4.61 -11.98 -3.05
N THR A 477 4.93 -13.26 -3.20
CA THR A 477 4.56 -14.09 -4.35
C THR A 477 3.44 -15.05 -3.96
N VAL A 478 2.29 -14.87 -4.59
CA VAL A 478 1.11 -15.72 -4.45
C VAL A 478 1.07 -16.72 -5.59
N GLN A 479 0.71 -17.95 -5.29
CA GLN A 479 0.48 -19.02 -6.25
C GLN A 479 -0.97 -19.49 -6.16
N VAL A 480 -1.56 -19.84 -7.30
CA VAL A 480 -2.81 -20.59 -7.38
C VAL A 480 -2.55 -21.92 -8.08
N SER A 481 -3.22 -22.98 -7.62
CA SER A 481 -3.13 -24.33 -8.18
C SER A 481 -4.51 -24.98 -8.26
N ASP A 482 -4.74 -25.71 -9.34
CA ASP A 482 -5.88 -26.62 -9.57
C ASP A 482 -5.63 -28.04 -8.98
N GLY A 483 -4.44 -28.29 -8.40
CA GLY A 483 -3.97 -29.60 -7.92
C GLY A 483 -2.93 -30.29 -8.80
N SER A 484 -2.73 -29.82 -10.03
CA SER A 484 -1.76 -30.35 -11.02
C SER A 484 -0.82 -29.27 -11.57
N LEU A 485 -1.38 -28.15 -12.06
CA LEU A 485 -0.68 -27.00 -12.62
C LEU A 485 -0.83 -25.79 -11.70
N THR A 486 -0.04 -24.75 -11.98
CA THR A 486 0.02 -23.55 -11.13
C THR A 486 0.30 -22.29 -11.93
N ASP A 487 -0.22 -21.16 -11.48
CA ASP A 487 0.20 -19.81 -11.88
C ASP A 487 0.63 -18.99 -10.65
N SER A 488 1.47 -17.98 -10.84
CA SER A 488 2.03 -17.20 -9.73
C SER A 488 2.26 -15.74 -10.09
N GLN A 489 2.04 -14.87 -9.12
CA GLN A 489 2.24 -13.44 -9.27
C GLN A 489 2.83 -12.83 -8.00
N ALA A 490 3.75 -11.89 -8.19
CA ALA A 490 4.31 -11.09 -7.11
C ALA A 490 3.68 -9.70 -7.07
N PHE A 491 3.45 -9.18 -5.87
CA PHE A 491 3.07 -7.79 -5.63
C PHE A 491 3.86 -7.23 -4.45
N THR A 492 3.96 -5.90 -4.38
CA THR A 492 4.63 -5.21 -3.28
C THR A 492 3.62 -4.80 -2.22
N LEU A 493 3.91 -5.11 -0.95
CA LEU A 493 3.28 -4.48 0.21
C LEU A 493 4.21 -3.38 0.72
N THR A 494 3.68 -2.16 0.87
CA THR A 494 4.35 -1.07 1.59
C THR A 494 3.72 -0.93 2.98
N VAL A 495 4.54 -1.05 4.01
CA VAL A 495 4.17 -0.85 5.41
C VAL A 495 4.69 0.52 5.82
N ASN A 496 3.76 1.42 6.17
CA ASN A 496 4.10 2.75 6.65
C ASN A 496 4.52 2.64 8.12
N SER A 497 5.59 3.36 8.49
CA SER A 497 5.91 3.55 9.90
C SER A 497 4.86 4.43 10.58
N VAL A 498 4.60 4.12 11.85
CA VAL A 498 3.72 4.80 12.77
C VAL A 498 4.49 4.91 14.07
N ASN A 499 4.79 6.16 14.46
CA ASN A 499 5.57 6.46 15.66
C ASN A 499 5.15 5.63 16.88
N ASP A 500 6.04 4.78 17.35
CA ASP A 500 5.96 4.03 18.61
C ASP A 500 6.40 4.90 19.78
N ALA A 501 5.97 4.57 21.01
CA ALA A 501 6.50 5.25 22.18
C ALA A 501 7.91 4.73 22.52
N PRO A 502 8.84 5.59 22.96
CA PRO A 502 10.12 5.14 23.45
C PRO A 502 9.92 4.29 24.70
N VAL A 503 10.77 3.28 24.92
CA VAL A 503 10.74 2.40 26.09
C VAL A 503 11.92 2.74 26.99
N LEU A 504 11.65 3.25 28.19
CA LEU A 504 12.66 3.58 29.19
C LEU A 504 13.19 2.29 29.84
N ALA A 505 14.51 2.12 29.87
CA ALA A 505 15.11 1.01 30.61
C ALA A 505 14.96 1.27 32.12
N ALA A 506 14.61 0.22 32.87
CA ALA A 506 14.40 0.30 34.31
C ALA A 506 15.60 0.94 35.02
N ILE A 507 15.36 2.07 35.68
CA ILE A 507 16.35 2.85 36.43
C ILE A 507 16.54 2.23 37.82
N GLY A 508 15.42 1.85 38.46
CA GLY A 508 15.41 1.28 39.80
C GLY A 508 15.71 2.29 40.93
N ASN A 509 15.43 1.86 42.17
CA ASN A 509 15.63 2.70 43.35
C ASN A 509 17.11 2.97 43.61
N GLN A 510 17.42 4.19 44.06
CA GLN A 510 18.78 4.66 44.27
C GLN A 510 19.08 4.88 45.76
N THR A 511 20.35 4.77 46.12
CA THR A 511 20.83 5.06 47.46
C THR A 511 22.18 5.76 47.39
N LEU A 512 22.34 6.81 48.18
CA LEU A 512 23.57 7.58 48.32
C LEU A 512 23.72 8.04 49.78
N ALA A 513 24.94 8.41 50.15
CA ALA A 513 25.19 9.16 51.38
C ALA A 513 24.82 10.62 51.16
N GLU A 514 24.49 11.33 52.24
CA GLU A 514 24.40 12.80 52.22
C GLU A 514 25.74 13.45 51.84
N ASP A 515 25.68 14.72 51.43
CA ASP A 515 26.78 15.53 50.89
C ASP A 515 27.52 14.93 49.67
N GLY A 516 26.91 13.92 49.07
CA GLY A 516 27.38 13.23 47.87
C GLY A 516 26.58 13.61 46.63
N THR A 517 27.17 13.35 45.46
CA THR A 517 26.44 13.36 44.18
C THR A 517 26.45 11.97 43.57
N LEU A 518 25.28 11.48 43.18
CA LEU A 518 25.11 10.24 42.45
C LEU A 518 24.73 10.52 41.00
N ASN A 519 25.49 9.96 40.06
CA ASN A 519 25.18 10.00 38.63
C ASN A 519 24.63 8.65 38.17
N VAL A 520 23.44 8.64 37.60
CA VAL A 520 22.75 7.47 37.06
C VAL A 520 22.65 7.60 35.55
N SER A 521 23.21 6.63 34.83
CA SER A 521 23.08 6.56 33.38
C SER A 521 21.68 6.10 32.99
N LEU A 522 21.01 6.89 32.16
CA LEU A 522 19.71 6.58 31.58
C LEU A 522 19.90 5.95 30.21
N SER A 523 19.06 4.98 29.89
CA SER A 523 18.95 4.41 28.56
C SER A 523 17.50 4.11 28.23
N ALA A 524 17.18 4.17 26.94
CA ALA A 524 15.88 3.88 26.39
C ALA A 524 16.08 3.37 24.97
N SER A 525 15.10 2.63 24.47
CA SER A 525 15.06 2.17 23.10
C SER A 525 13.80 2.66 22.43
N ASP A 526 13.93 3.00 21.16
CA ASP A 526 12.82 3.41 20.32
C ASP A 526 12.76 2.49 19.09
N ALA A 527 11.57 2.04 18.73
CA ALA A 527 11.40 1.06 17.68
C ALA A 527 11.62 1.65 16.28
N ASP A 528 11.25 2.91 16.10
CA ASP A 528 11.45 3.67 14.86
C ASP A 528 12.90 4.15 14.70
N GLY A 529 13.61 4.27 15.82
CA GLY A 529 14.98 4.78 15.88
C GLY A 529 15.02 6.29 16.02
N ASP A 530 13.96 6.90 16.54
CA ASP A 530 13.85 8.34 16.73
C ASP A 530 14.81 8.86 17.82
N SER A 531 15.10 10.17 17.75
CA SER A 531 16.02 10.80 18.69
C SER A 531 15.38 10.99 20.06
N LEU A 532 16.01 10.43 21.09
CA LEU A 532 15.44 10.44 22.44
C LEU A 532 15.95 11.59 23.30
N SER A 533 15.04 12.14 24.10
CA SER A 533 15.29 13.20 25.08
C SER A 533 14.77 12.78 26.46
N TYR A 534 15.59 13.01 27.49
CA TYR A 534 15.25 12.70 28.88
C TYR A 534 14.92 13.97 29.65
N SER A 535 13.94 13.88 30.55
CA SER A 535 13.52 15.00 31.40
C SER A 535 13.02 14.50 32.74
N ILE A 536 13.03 15.39 33.74
CA ILE A 536 12.40 15.15 35.04
C ILE A 536 11.02 15.79 34.99
N THR A 537 9.99 15.01 35.30
CA THR A 537 8.61 15.51 35.40
C THR A 537 8.22 15.88 36.82
N SER A 538 8.79 15.18 37.81
CA SER A 538 8.65 15.50 39.23
C SER A 538 9.88 15.05 39.99
N ALA A 539 10.34 15.82 40.96
CA ALA A 539 11.37 15.39 41.91
C ALA A 539 11.12 16.03 43.27
N SER A 540 11.43 15.31 44.35
CA SER A 540 11.55 15.91 45.67
C SER A 540 12.65 16.99 45.63
N SER A 541 12.32 18.21 46.07
CA SER A 541 13.22 19.37 45.97
C SER A 541 14.55 19.15 46.67
N THR A 542 14.53 18.46 47.81
CA THR A 542 15.71 18.17 48.65
C THR A 542 16.71 17.19 48.02
N LEU A 543 16.41 16.60 46.86
CA LEU A 543 17.31 15.69 46.15
C LEU A 543 18.18 16.38 45.08
N GLY A 544 17.92 17.66 44.77
CA GLY A 544 18.67 18.43 43.77
C GLY A 544 18.81 17.73 42.42
N ALA A 545 17.78 16.99 42.00
CA ALA A 545 17.83 16.14 40.81
C ALA A 545 17.86 16.96 39.51
N SER A 546 18.77 16.62 38.60
CA SER A 546 18.87 17.23 37.27
C SER A 546 19.23 16.21 36.20
N ILE A 547 18.83 16.47 34.95
CA ILE A 547 19.21 15.64 33.80
C ILE A 547 20.01 16.46 32.80
N SER A 548 21.15 15.92 32.36
CA SER A 548 21.94 16.45 31.25
C SER A 548 22.27 15.33 30.26
N GLY A 549 21.76 15.43 29.04
CA GLY A 549 21.83 14.35 28.05
C GLY A 549 21.10 13.10 28.56
N SER A 550 21.85 12.01 28.74
CA SER A 550 21.35 10.73 29.26
C SER A 550 21.85 10.42 30.67
N THR A 551 22.22 11.45 31.46
CA THR A 551 22.68 11.26 32.85
C THR A 551 21.75 12.02 33.80
N LEU A 552 21.19 11.28 34.76
CA LEU A 552 20.49 11.82 35.93
C LEU A 552 21.53 12.06 37.04
N SER A 553 21.70 13.31 37.46
CA SER A 553 22.51 13.70 38.62
C SER A 553 21.60 13.97 39.80
N ILE A 554 21.91 13.36 40.94
CA ILE A 554 21.20 13.53 42.20
C ILE A 554 22.20 14.08 43.21
N THR A 555 21.97 15.30 43.66
CA THR A 555 22.80 16.01 44.63
C THR A 555 21.86 16.54 45.70
N PRO A 556 21.64 15.79 46.80
CA PRO A 556 20.78 16.24 47.87
C PRO A 556 21.26 17.57 48.46
N ASP A 557 20.34 18.29 49.10
CA ASP A 557 20.70 19.46 49.91
C ASP A 557 21.74 19.04 50.97
N ALA A 558 22.62 19.97 51.37
CA ALA A 558 23.62 19.69 52.40
C ALA A 558 22.96 19.21 53.70
N ASP A 559 23.57 18.21 54.34
CA ASP A 559 23.11 17.61 55.60
C ASP A 559 21.68 16.99 55.52
N TYR A 560 21.17 16.71 54.30
CA TYR A 560 19.87 16.05 54.13
C TYR A 560 20.00 14.53 54.15
N ASN A 561 19.36 13.91 55.15
CA ASN A 561 19.13 12.47 55.20
C ASN A 561 17.62 12.15 55.15
N GLY A 562 17.24 11.11 54.39
CA GLY A 562 15.82 10.77 54.22
C GLY A 562 15.49 10.09 52.89
N SER A 563 14.20 10.03 52.55
CA SER A 563 13.74 9.44 51.30
C SER A 563 13.00 10.45 50.44
N GLY A 564 13.19 10.41 49.13
CA GLY A 564 12.42 11.18 48.16
C GLY A 564 12.15 10.37 46.90
N SER A 565 11.47 10.99 45.93
CA SER A 565 11.16 10.35 44.65
C SER A 565 11.50 11.24 43.47
N ILE A 566 11.88 10.62 42.35
CA ILE A 566 12.16 11.29 41.08
C ILE A 566 11.40 10.55 39.98
N THR A 567 10.64 11.26 39.16
CA THR A 567 9.99 10.71 37.95
C THR A 567 10.75 11.17 36.72
N VAL A 568 11.41 10.22 36.08
CA VAL A 568 12.15 10.41 34.83
C VAL A 568 11.24 10.07 33.66
N ARG A 569 11.24 10.92 32.64
CA ARG A 569 10.50 10.74 31.39
C ARG A 569 11.46 10.71 30.21
N VAL A 570 11.23 9.82 29.26
CA VAL A 570 11.87 9.82 27.94
C VAL A 570 10.84 10.15 26.86
N SER A 571 11.26 10.92 25.85
CA SER A 571 10.43 11.38 24.74
C SER A 571 11.19 11.31 23.42
N ASP A 572 10.50 10.85 22.38
CA ASP A 572 10.95 10.89 20.97
C ASP A 572 10.61 12.23 20.26
N GLY A 573 9.69 13.01 20.84
CA GLY A 573 9.18 14.28 20.31
C GLY A 573 7.66 14.32 20.13
N GLY A 574 6.99 13.16 20.21
CA GLY A 574 5.55 12.98 20.18
C GLY A 574 5.01 12.10 21.32
N LEU A 575 5.53 10.88 21.47
CA LEU A 575 5.13 9.90 22.48
C LEU A 575 6.21 9.74 23.56
N THR A 576 5.81 9.27 24.75
CA THR A 576 6.69 9.24 25.92
C THR A 576 6.44 8.06 26.84
N ASP A 577 7.48 7.69 27.59
CA ASP A 577 7.45 6.72 28.69
C ASP A 577 8.12 7.30 29.94
N SER A 578 7.78 6.80 31.13
CA SER A 578 8.26 7.35 32.40
C SER A 578 8.34 6.33 33.52
N GLU A 579 9.31 6.51 34.41
CA GLU A 579 9.48 5.71 35.63
C GLU A 579 9.67 6.64 36.84
N THR A 580 8.95 6.35 37.93
CA THR A 580 9.18 6.97 39.24
C THR A 580 10.08 6.08 40.09
N ILE A 581 11.26 6.59 40.44
CA ILE A 581 12.22 5.93 41.32
C ILE A 581 12.17 6.52 42.72
N SER A 582 12.41 5.68 43.74
CA SER A 582 12.68 6.14 45.10
C SER A 582 14.18 6.33 45.31
N VAL A 583 14.56 7.41 46.00
CA VAL A 583 15.94 7.71 46.38
C VAL A 583 16.02 7.75 47.90
N THR A 584 16.97 7.02 48.47
CA THR A 584 17.26 7.04 49.91
C THR A 584 18.63 7.69 50.15
N VAL A 585 18.66 8.78 50.89
CA VAL A 585 19.88 9.45 51.36
C VAL A 585 20.18 8.97 52.77
N SER A 586 21.34 8.34 52.94
CA SER A 586 21.77 7.77 54.22
C SER A 586 22.56 8.80 55.00
N ALA A 587 22.29 8.88 56.31
CA ALA A 587 23.02 9.79 57.18
C ALA A 587 24.49 9.38 57.32
N VAL A 588 25.38 10.37 57.41
CA VAL A 588 26.81 10.26 57.64
C VAL A 588 27.17 11.25 58.74
N ASN A 589 27.86 10.76 59.78
CA ASN A 589 28.29 11.59 60.89
C ASN A 589 29.27 12.69 60.42
N ASP A 590 28.91 13.93 60.68
CA ASP A 590 29.68 15.14 60.45
C ASP A 590 30.48 15.56 61.68
N ALA A 591 31.55 16.33 61.49
CA ALA A 591 32.35 16.78 62.62
C ALA A 591 31.66 17.96 63.35
N PRO A 592 31.71 18.00 64.69
CA PRO A 592 31.23 19.16 65.42
C PRO A 592 32.10 20.38 65.09
N VAL A 593 31.50 21.56 65.02
CA VAL A 593 32.17 22.82 64.66
C VAL A 593 32.34 23.69 65.90
N ILE A 594 33.58 24.08 66.22
CA ILE A 594 33.88 25.00 67.33
C ILE A 594 34.43 26.34 66.81
N GLY A 595 33.84 27.44 67.27
CA GLY A 595 34.28 28.79 66.89
C GLY A 595 35.69 29.13 67.40
N SER A 596 36.31 30.15 66.79
CA SER A 596 37.58 30.69 67.26
C SER A 596 37.45 31.27 68.68
N LEU A 597 38.35 30.91 69.58
CA LEU A 597 38.44 31.51 70.91
C LEU A 597 39.45 32.67 70.89
N SER A 598 39.16 33.74 71.62
CA SER A 598 40.07 34.87 71.73
C SER A 598 41.23 34.56 72.69
N ASP A 599 42.39 35.16 72.41
CA ASP A 599 43.54 35.12 73.31
C ASP A 599 43.19 35.67 74.69
N VAL A 600 43.79 35.08 75.74
CA VAL A 600 43.50 35.42 77.13
C VAL A 600 44.77 35.90 77.82
N THR A 601 44.69 37.03 78.51
CA THR A 601 45.73 37.45 79.45
C THR A 601 45.32 37.03 80.86
N LEU A 602 46.20 36.31 81.56
CA LEU A 602 45.93 35.81 82.91
C LEU A 602 46.99 36.31 83.89
N ASP A 603 46.56 36.76 85.07
CA ASP A 603 47.48 37.18 86.12
C ASP A 603 48.23 35.99 86.75
N LEU A 604 49.46 36.22 87.24
CA LEU A 604 50.24 35.21 87.93
C LEU A 604 49.47 34.60 89.12
N GLY A 605 49.36 33.26 89.14
CA GLY A 605 48.59 32.51 90.13
C GLY A 605 47.07 32.64 90.01
N GLY A 606 46.56 33.37 89.01
CA GLY A 606 45.14 33.53 88.73
C GLY A 606 44.53 32.33 87.98
N SER A 607 43.20 32.33 87.88
CA SER A 607 42.44 31.39 87.07
C SER A 607 41.32 32.09 86.30
N SER A 608 41.04 31.62 85.09
CA SER A 608 39.92 32.12 84.26
C SER A 608 39.07 30.96 83.76
N ASN A 609 37.77 31.19 83.66
CA ASN A 609 36.81 30.23 83.11
C ASN A 609 36.31 30.74 81.76
N ILE A 610 36.42 29.88 80.75
CA ILE A 610 35.90 30.10 79.39
C ILE A 610 34.73 29.13 79.19
N THR A 611 33.60 29.64 78.72
CA THR A 611 32.48 28.80 78.30
C THR A 611 32.71 28.41 76.85
N LEU A 612 32.76 27.10 76.60
CA LEU A 612 32.90 26.50 75.28
C LEU A 612 31.51 26.27 74.70
N SER A 613 31.37 26.53 73.40
CA SER A 613 30.16 26.24 72.64
C SER A 613 30.59 25.76 71.27
N ALA A 614 29.95 24.69 70.81
CA ALA A 614 30.13 24.09 69.50
C ALA A 614 28.75 23.61 69.03
N THR A 615 28.60 23.47 67.73
CA THR A 615 27.39 22.95 67.10
C THR A 615 27.74 21.70 66.32
N ASP A 616 26.76 20.83 66.17
CA ASP A 616 26.89 19.56 65.47
C ASP A 616 25.59 19.36 64.69
N VAL A 617 25.71 19.12 63.39
CA VAL A 617 24.57 19.13 62.48
C VAL A 617 23.70 17.88 62.64
N ASP A 618 24.31 16.75 63.03
CA ASP A 618 23.63 15.51 63.39
C ASP A 618 22.92 15.59 64.76
N GLY A 619 23.30 16.58 65.58
CA GLY A 619 22.79 16.75 66.94
C GLY A 619 23.42 15.78 67.94
N ASP A 620 24.62 15.28 67.63
CA ASP A 620 25.34 14.35 68.49
C ASP A 620 25.83 14.99 69.81
N SER A 621 26.10 14.14 70.81
CA SER A 621 26.51 14.60 72.14
C SER A 621 27.97 15.03 72.16
N LEU A 622 28.22 16.31 72.45
CA LEU A 622 29.57 16.88 72.39
C LEU A 622 30.38 16.71 73.67
N MET A 623 31.66 16.35 73.50
CA MET A 623 32.67 16.24 74.54
C MET A 623 33.82 17.19 74.26
N TYR A 624 34.14 18.02 75.25
CA TYR A 624 35.23 18.99 75.17
C TYR A 624 36.47 18.51 75.92
N SER A 625 37.63 18.77 75.35
CA SER A 625 38.92 18.60 76.01
C SER A 625 39.83 19.78 75.69
N ALA A 626 40.79 20.06 76.57
CA ALA A 626 41.75 21.12 76.33
C ALA A 626 43.12 20.71 76.85
N SER A 627 44.15 21.06 76.09
CA SER A 627 45.54 20.85 76.46
C SER A 627 46.33 22.15 76.35
N SER A 628 47.27 22.33 77.28
CA SER A 628 48.23 23.43 77.22
C SER A 628 49.49 22.97 76.51
N GLY A 629 49.98 23.77 75.57
CA GLY A 629 51.28 23.60 74.92
C GLY A 629 52.45 23.75 75.89
N ASP A 630 52.25 24.44 77.02
CA ASP A 630 53.21 24.49 78.13
C ASP A 630 52.48 24.50 79.49
N THR A 631 52.39 23.32 80.11
CA THR A 631 51.80 23.16 81.46
C THR A 631 52.61 23.82 82.58
N GLY A 632 53.87 24.20 82.32
CA GLY A 632 54.68 25.02 83.20
C GLY A 632 54.23 26.48 83.24
N VAL A 633 53.45 26.92 82.25
CA VAL A 633 52.92 28.28 82.12
C VAL A 633 51.43 28.33 82.49
N VAL A 634 50.60 27.49 81.88
CA VAL A 634 49.16 27.40 82.19
C VAL A 634 48.74 25.95 82.20
N THR A 635 47.96 25.55 83.21
CA THR A 635 47.26 24.26 83.24
C THR A 635 45.79 24.43 82.83
N THR A 636 45.24 23.40 82.20
CA THR A 636 43.86 23.38 81.70
C THR A 636 43.07 22.26 82.36
N SER A 637 41.80 22.51 82.66
CA SER A 637 40.83 21.47 83.01
C SER A 637 39.48 21.78 82.37
N VAL A 638 38.76 20.76 81.93
CA VAL A 638 37.45 20.91 81.31
C VAL A 638 36.42 20.12 82.11
N SER A 639 35.30 20.76 82.44
CA SER A 639 34.15 20.12 83.09
C SER A 639 32.87 20.57 82.40
N GLY A 640 32.21 19.65 81.70
CA GLY A 640 31.09 20.00 80.81
C GLY A 640 31.55 20.97 79.72
N GLN A 641 30.89 22.12 79.62
CA GLN A 641 31.21 23.20 78.67
C GLN A 641 32.16 24.25 79.25
N THR A 642 32.70 24.07 80.46
CA THR A 642 33.58 25.07 81.09
C THR A 642 35.05 24.63 81.02
N LEU A 643 35.88 25.42 80.33
CA LEU A 643 37.33 25.34 80.35
C LEU A 643 37.87 26.26 81.45
N THR A 644 38.55 25.69 82.44
CA THR A 644 39.28 26.44 83.46
C THR A 644 40.77 26.47 83.12
N LEU A 645 41.31 27.68 82.99
CA LEU A 645 42.73 27.98 82.86
C LEU A 645 43.29 28.37 84.23
N THR A 646 44.47 27.87 84.60
CA THR A 646 45.15 28.25 85.84
C THR A 646 46.62 28.53 85.58
N ALA A 647 47.09 29.72 85.96
CA ALA A 647 48.47 30.16 85.77
C ALA A 647 49.44 29.38 86.69
N THR A 648 50.55 28.93 86.12
CA THR A 648 51.62 28.17 86.81
C THR A 648 53.03 28.72 86.55
N GLY A 649 53.20 29.57 85.53
CA GLY A 649 54.48 30.12 85.10
C GLY A 649 54.81 31.51 85.64
N GLN A 650 55.64 32.24 84.90
CA GLN A 650 56.16 33.56 85.23
C GLN A 650 55.64 34.65 84.27
N SER A 651 55.88 35.91 84.61
CA SER A 651 55.45 37.05 83.80
C SER A 651 56.06 37.03 82.41
N GLY A 652 55.23 37.26 81.39
CA GLY A 652 55.64 37.25 79.99
C GLY A 652 55.72 35.86 79.36
N ASP A 653 55.53 34.80 80.14
CA ASP A 653 55.38 33.45 79.59
C ASP A 653 54.09 33.36 78.78
N THR A 654 54.13 32.60 77.69
CA THR A 654 52.98 32.36 76.83
C THR A 654 52.79 30.86 76.64
N ALA A 655 51.54 30.42 76.61
CA ALA A 655 51.17 29.05 76.29
C ALA A 655 50.01 29.04 75.31
N THR A 656 50.15 28.31 74.21
CA THR A 656 49.02 28.03 73.31
C THR A 656 48.14 26.96 73.96
N ILE A 657 46.85 27.27 74.08
CA ILE A 657 45.85 26.30 74.52
C ILE A 657 45.16 25.75 73.28
N THR A 658 45.15 24.43 73.13
CA THR A 658 44.37 23.73 72.12
C THR A 658 43.13 23.17 72.77
N VAL A 659 41.96 23.60 72.30
CA VAL A 659 40.66 23.08 72.70
C VAL A 659 40.14 22.20 71.56
N GLN A 660 39.74 20.99 71.89
CA GLN A 660 39.17 20.03 70.95
C GLN A 660 37.75 19.69 71.38
N VAL A 661 36.82 19.68 70.44
CA VAL A 661 35.47 19.13 70.60
C VAL A 661 35.34 17.86 69.77
N THR A 662 34.67 16.85 70.31
CA THR A 662 34.39 15.60 69.61
C THR A 662 33.00 15.10 69.96
N ASP A 663 32.32 14.50 68.99
CA ASP A 663 31.06 13.75 69.15
C ASP A 663 31.29 12.30 69.62
N GLY A 664 32.55 11.85 69.70
CA GLY A 664 32.94 10.48 70.02
C GLY A 664 33.53 9.70 68.83
N SER A 665 33.39 10.20 67.60
CA SER A 665 33.88 9.63 66.36
C SER A 665 34.88 10.56 65.65
N VAL A 666 34.48 11.80 65.39
CA VAL A 666 35.28 12.84 64.71
C VAL A 666 35.39 14.07 65.61
N SER A 667 36.30 14.98 65.27
CA SER A 667 36.63 16.10 66.16
C SER A 667 37.10 17.32 65.39
N ASP A 668 36.78 18.49 65.93
CA ASP A 668 37.33 19.78 65.51
C ASP A 668 38.13 20.42 66.66
N SER A 669 39.01 21.36 66.33
CA SER A 669 39.86 22.02 67.32
C SER A 669 40.12 23.48 67.02
N THR A 670 40.18 24.27 68.08
CA THR A 670 40.53 25.69 68.04
C THR A 670 41.70 25.96 68.98
N GLN A 671 42.48 27.00 68.67
CA GLN A 671 43.64 27.39 69.45
C GLN A 671 43.58 28.87 69.78
N PHE A 672 44.03 29.21 70.98
CA PHE A 672 44.25 30.58 71.42
C PHE A 672 45.47 30.64 72.33
N VAL A 673 46.07 31.81 72.42
CA VAL A 673 47.26 32.04 73.24
C VAL A 673 46.84 32.58 74.60
N VAL A 674 47.39 31.97 75.65
CA VAL A 674 47.34 32.54 76.99
C VAL A 674 48.68 33.20 77.28
N THR A 675 48.65 34.50 77.57
CA THR A 675 49.82 35.24 78.03
C THR A 675 49.70 35.46 79.52
N LEU A 676 50.69 35.03 80.29
CA LEU A 676 50.78 35.39 81.68
C LEU A 676 51.30 36.82 81.78
N SER A 677 50.47 37.70 82.33
CA SER A 677 50.97 38.96 82.84
C SER A 677 51.19 38.82 84.32
N ASP A 678 52.32 39.29 84.81
CA ASP A 678 52.30 39.87 86.13
C ASP A 678 51.52 41.16 86.01
N THR A 679 50.37 41.27 86.69
CA THR A 679 49.94 42.61 87.09
C THR A 679 51.00 43.09 88.05
N ILE A 680 52.05 43.73 87.51
CA ILE A 680 52.94 44.52 88.33
C ILE A 680 52.05 45.64 88.88
N ILE A 681 51.47 45.45 90.08
CA ILE A 681 51.25 46.59 90.95
C ILE A 681 52.65 47.05 91.30
N SER A 682 53.16 47.96 90.47
CA SER A 682 54.34 48.73 90.78
C SER A 682 53.91 49.68 91.88
N LEU A 683 54.02 49.26 93.14
CA LEU A 683 54.04 50.20 94.25
C LEU A 683 55.41 50.88 94.21
N ASN A 684 55.52 51.91 93.36
CA ASN A 684 56.66 52.80 93.36
C ASN A 684 56.48 53.76 94.54
N ALA A 685 56.75 53.29 95.76
CA ALA A 685 56.85 54.15 96.92
C ALA A 685 58.26 54.76 96.93
N ALA A 686 58.34 56.05 96.57
CA ALA A 686 59.52 56.90 96.80
C ALA A 686 60.86 56.45 96.17
N GLY A 687 60.85 55.85 94.98
CA GLY A 687 62.05 55.73 94.15
C GLY A 687 63.08 54.68 94.59
N SER A 688 62.66 53.53 95.13
CA SER A 688 63.53 52.36 95.36
C SER A 688 62.78 51.05 95.12
N SER A 689 63.37 50.11 94.37
CA SER A 689 62.84 48.75 94.13
C SER A 689 62.99 47.88 95.37
N LEU A 690 61.91 47.25 95.85
CA LEU A 690 61.96 46.13 96.81
C LEU A 690 61.69 44.82 96.04
N ASN A 691 62.54 43.81 96.25
CA ASN A 691 62.39 42.49 95.64
C ASN A 691 61.66 41.52 96.59
N ASP A 692 61.29 40.35 96.06
CA ASP A 692 60.60 39.28 96.79
C ASP A 692 61.23 38.97 98.16
N GLY A 693 60.40 39.05 99.21
CA GLY A 693 60.75 38.71 100.59
C GLY A 693 60.96 39.85 101.59
N GLU A 694 60.83 41.13 101.22
CA GLU A 694 60.96 42.25 102.18
C GLU A 694 59.61 42.92 102.54
N SER A 695 59.44 43.31 103.81
CA SER A 695 58.22 43.95 104.34
C SER A 695 58.51 45.30 104.98
N THR A 696 57.57 46.25 104.84
CA THR A 696 57.60 47.51 105.60
C THR A 696 56.23 47.81 106.23
N ASN A 697 56.26 48.40 107.43
CA ASN A 697 55.09 48.62 108.28
C ASN A 697 54.57 50.06 108.17
N ALA A 698 53.46 50.30 107.47
CA ALA A 698 52.64 51.50 107.68
C ALA A 698 51.12 51.20 107.50
N PRO A 699 50.24 51.73 108.38
CA PRO A 699 48.79 51.50 108.33
C PRO A 699 48.05 52.47 107.39
N LEU A 700 47.05 51.95 106.67
CA LEU A 700 46.21 52.68 105.70
C LEU A 700 44.99 53.31 106.37
N SER A 701 44.78 54.61 106.18
CA SER A 701 43.47 55.25 106.36
C SER A 701 43.31 56.43 105.39
N ALA A 702 42.17 56.46 104.69
CA ALA A 702 41.66 57.47 103.75
C ALA A 702 42.29 57.54 102.34
N VAL A 703 41.60 56.93 101.35
CA VAL A 703 41.71 57.23 99.92
C VAL A 703 40.60 58.23 99.58
N SER A 704 40.96 59.37 98.96
CA SER A 704 40.01 60.34 98.40
C SER A 704 40.03 60.20 96.88
N LEU A 705 38.87 60.03 96.24
CA LEU A 705 38.71 59.99 94.78
C LEU A 705 38.20 61.35 94.31
N ASN A 706 39.00 62.07 93.51
CA ASN A 706 38.56 63.29 92.83
C ASN A 706 38.44 63.01 91.33
N PHE A 707 37.24 63.18 90.78
CA PHE A 707 36.99 63.13 89.34
C PHE A 707 37.07 64.55 88.79
N SER A 708 38.06 64.85 87.94
CA SER A 708 38.14 66.13 87.22
C SER A 708 38.08 65.90 85.71
N GLY A 709 36.85 65.72 85.21
CA GLY A 709 36.53 65.57 83.80
C GLY A 709 35.06 65.20 83.64
N GLY A 710 34.26 66.08 83.02
CA GLY A 710 32.79 65.99 82.94
C GLY A 710 32.10 67.11 83.74
N THR A 711 31.05 67.71 83.16
CA THR A 711 30.29 68.79 83.81
C THR A 711 29.35 68.23 84.90
N SER A 712 29.59 68.63 86.15
CA SER A 712 28.84 68.38 87.40
C SER A 712 29.18 67.09 88.19
N PRO A 713 29.20 67.16 89.54
CA PRO A 713 29.82 66.14 90.40
C PRO A 713 28.92 64.92 90.65
N TYR A 714 29.50 63.72 90.57
CA TYR A 714 28.90 62.48 91.04
C TYR A 714 29.47 62.11 92.42
N SER A 715 28.60 61.66 93.34
CA SER A 715 28.98 61.16 94.67
C SER A 715 28.97 59.64 94.67
N VAL A 716 30.02 59.00 95.20
CA VAL A 716 30.07 57.55 95.45
C VAL A 716 30.46 57.34 96.91
N ASP A 717 29.62 56.64 97.67
CA ASP A 717 29.92 56.20 99.04
C ASP A 717 30.75 54.91 99.01
N VAL A 718 31.77 54.81 99.86
CA VAL A 718 32.55 53.58 100.08
C VAL A 718 32.22 53.01 101.45
N TYR A 719 31.74 51.77 101.50
CA TYR A 719 31.42 51.05 102.75
C TYR A 719 32.47 49.99 103.03
N TYR A 720 32.99 49.96 104.27
CA TYR A 720 33.87 48.91 104.78
C TYR A 720 33.27 48.40 106.11
N ASP A 721 32.88 47.13 106.19
CA ASP A 721 32.30 46.53 107.41
C ASP A 721 33.17 45.45 108.08
N GLY A 722 34.40 45.25 107.60
CA GLY A 722 35.32 44.26 108.16
C GLY A 722 35.94 44.70 109.49
N SER A 723 35.91 43.84 110.49
CA SER A 723 36.40 44.15 111.86
C SER A 723 37.91 43.92 112.08
N SER A 724 38.71 43.51 111.08
CA SER A 724 40.16 43.28 111.25
C SER A 724 40.98 43.41 109.96
N ARG A 725 42.22 43.91 110.10
CA ARG A 725 43.20 44.18 109.04
C ARG A 725 43.72 42.93 108.32
N ASN A 726 43.56 41.74 108.89
CA ASN A 726 44.11 40.50 108.31
C ASN A 726 43.28 39.93 107.14
N ASP A 727 42.02 40.35 106.97
CA ASP A 727 41.18 39.90 105.85
C ASP A 727 41.59 40.53 104.50
N LEU A 728 42.51 41.50 104.51
CA LEU A 728 43.03 42.17 103.30
C LEU A 728 44.18 41.40 102.63
N LEU A 729 44.81 40.42 103.30
CA LEU A 729 46.08 39.82 102.88
C LEU A 729 46.03 38.31 102.58
N SER A 730 44.87 37.66 102.62
CA SER A 730 44.75 36.20 102.40
C SER A 730 43.71 35.78 101.35
N GLY A 731 43.49 36.58 100.30
CA GLY A 731 42.96 36.06 99.04
C GLY A 731 41.57 35.42 99.09
N SER A 732 40.63 35.88 99.93
CA SER A 732 39.22 35.60 99.71
C SER A 732 38.34 36.80 100.08
N SER A 733 37.67 37.36 99.07
CA SER A 733 36.61 38.38 99.15
C SER A 733 36.99 39.84 99.48
N ALA A 734 38.08 40.37 98.91
CA ALA A 734 38.24 41.82 98.76
C ALA A 734 37.96 42.20 97.28
N SER A 735 36.72 42.54 96.95
CA SER A 735 36.40 43.13 95.65
C SER A 735 36.28 44.65 95.79
N PHE A 736 37.14 45.39 95.09
CA PHE A 736 36.96 46.81 94.86
C PHE A 736 36.01 46.96 93.66
N SER A 737 34.79 47.44 93.87
CA SER A 737 33.84 47.73 92.80
C SER A 737 33.72 49.23 92.60
N LEU A 738 34.13 49.71 91.43
CA LEU A 738 33.86 51.06 90.96
C LEU A 738 32.53 51.03 90.20
N ALA A 739 31.41 51.31 90.90
CA ALA A 739 30.11 51.40 90.25
C ALA A 739 29.94 52.78 89.60
N MET A 740 30.03 52.83 88.27
CA MET A 740 29.73 54.05 87.51
C MET A 740 28.20 54.21 87.34
N PRO A 741 27.67 55.44 87.20
CA PRO A 741 26.23 55.67 87.01
C PRO A 741 25.71 54.96 85.76
N THR A 742 24.42 54.61 85.75
CA THR A 742 23.73 54.01 84.59
C THR A 742 23.20 55.05 83.58
N SER A 743 23.46 56.36 83.79
CA SER A 743 23.03 57.45 82.91
C SER A 743 24.04 58.62 82.85
N GLY A 744 24.40 59.09 81.65
CA GLY A 744 25.30 60.22 81.37
C GLY A 744 26.19 59.97 80.15
N ALA A 745 26.99 60.93 79.68
CA ALA A 745 28.00 60.67 78.64
C ALA A 745 29.19 59.88 79.22
N PHE A 746 29.64 58.82 78.53
CA PHE A 746 30.62 57.85 79.06
C PHE A 746 31.90 57.71 78.24
N ALA A 747 31.99 58.36 77.07
CA ALA A 747 33.16 58.25 76.22
C ALA A 747 34.14 59.37 76.56
N GLY A 748 35.39 59.01 76.83
CA GLY A 748 36.44 59.94 77.23
C GLY A 748 37.57 59.29 78.03
N VAL A 749 38.58 60.10 78.35
CA VAL A 749 39.69 59.72 79.23
C VAL A 749 39.44 60.25 80.63
N TYR A 750 39.22 59.35 81.59
CA TYR A 750 38.92 59.68 82.98
C TYR A 750 40.18 59.66 83.82
N GLN A 751 40.51 60.80 84.43
CA GLN A 751 41.59 60.94 85.37
C GLN A 751 41.12 60.57 86.78
N ILE A 752 41.81 59.64 87.43
CA ILE A 752 41.54 59.19 88.80
C ILE A 752 42.76 59.54 89.65
N ASP A 753 42.64 60.58 90.46
CA ASP A 753 43.69 61.00 91.39
C ASP A 753 43.51 60.31 92.74
N VAL A 754 44.57 59.64 93.19
CA VAL A 754 44.64 58.90 94.46
C VAL A 754 45.71 59.55 95.32
N SER A 755 45.34 60.15 96.45
CA SER A 755 46.28 60.78 97.38
C SER A 755 46.35 60.06 98.72
N ASP A 756 47.52 60.03 99.34
CA ASP A 756 47.70 59.60 100.72
C ASP A 756 47.86 60.79 101.71
N GLN A 757 47.82 60.50 103.02
CA GLN A 757 47.95 61.53 104.08
C GLN A 757 49.36 62.13 104.22
N SER A 758 50.37 61.60 103.51
CA SER A 758 51.73 62.14 103.49
C SER A 758 51.91 63.25 102.44
N GLY A 759 50.89 63.47 101.61
CA GLY A 759 50.90 64.43 100.50
C GLY A 759 51.35 63.84 99.18
N GLY A 760 51.50 62.51 99.07
CA GLY A 760 51.77 61.82 97.81
C GLY A 760 50.48 61.60 97.03
N SER A 761 50.49 61.89 95.72
CA SER A 761 49.36 61.63 94.81
C SER A 761 49.80 60.86 93.58
N ALA A 762 48.99 59.90 93.13
CA ALA A 762 49.14 59.17 91.88
C ALA A 762 47.88 59.34 91.03
N THR A 763 48.06 59.44 89.71
CA THR A 763 46.99 59.72 88.75
C THR A 763 46.87 58.55 87.77
N TYR A 764 45.67 58.00 87.61
CA TYR A 764 45.35 56.94 86.63
C TYR A 764 44.43 57.47 85.54
N TYR A 765 44.52 56.90 84.33
CA TYR A 765 43.65 57.26 83.20
C TYR A 765 42.84 56.03 82.74
N LEU A 766 41.52 56.17 82.59
CA LEU A 766 40.62 55.15 82.04
C LEU A 766 40.02 55.66 80.73
N GLU A 767 40.21 54.95 79.63
CA GLU A 767 39.70 55.33 78.31
C GLU A 767 38.40 54.60 77.99
N ARG A 768 37.41 55.31 77.44
CA ARG A 768 36.18 54.72 76.91
C ARG A 768 35.86 55.31 75.53
N PRO A 769 35.81 54.49 74.46
CA PRO A 769 35.45 54.93 73.12
C PRO A 769 33.95 55.26 73.00
N LEU A 770 33.56 55.83 71.84
CA LEU A 770 32.15 56.01 71.48
C LEU A 770 31.47 54.65 71.23
N ARG A 771 30.14 54.62 71.25
CA ARG A 771 29.36 53.46 70.79
C ARG A 771 28.71 53.79 69.46
N LEU A 772 28.94 52.93 68.48
CA LEU A 772 28.37 53.02 67.14
C LEU A 772 27.37 51.89 66.95
N SER A 773 26.21 52.20 66.38
CA SER A 773 25.20 51.22 65.93
C SER A 773 24.54 51.75 64.66
N ALA A 774 24.28 50.86 63.69
CA ALA A 774 23.45 51.16 62.53
C ALA A 774 22.06 50.55 62.75
N ASP A 775 21.02 51.23 62.30
CA ASP A 775 19.63 50.75 62.49
C ASP A 775 19.30 49.52 61.62
N THR A 776 20.06 49.26 60.55
CA THR A 776 19.86 48.13 59.63
C THR A 776 21.18 47.62 59.06
N SER A 777 21.26 46.33 58.72
CA SER A 777 22.36 45.77 57.92
C SER A 777 21.84 44.70 56.96
N PRO A 778 22.17 44.76 55.64
CA PRO A 778 22.92 45.83 54.96
C PRO A 778 22.08 47.10 54.75
N LEU A 779 22.75 48.23 54.47
CA LEU A 779 22.13 49.48 54.05
C LEU A 779 21.74 49.43 52.57
N LEU A 780 20.72 50.18 52.17
CA LEU A 780 20.31 50.28 50.77
C LEU A 780 20.98 51.45 50.04
N ALA A 781 21.54 51.19 48.87
CA ALA A 781 22.10 52.20 47.99
C ALA A 781 21.07 53.31 47.66
N GLY A 782 21.48 54.56 47.78
CA GLY A 782 20.66 55.75 47.53
C GLY A 782 19.46 55.96 48.46
N SER A 783 19.41 55.28 49.63
CA SER A 783 18.34 55.44 50.62
C SER A 783 18.77 56.37 51.76
N GLN A 784 18.06 57.49 51.92
CA GLN A 784 18.20 58.38 53.10
C GLN A 784 17.55 57.81 54.37
N ALA A 785 17.07 56.55 54.36
CA ALA A 785 16.39 55.95 55.51
C ALA A 785 17.36 55.29 56.50
N ALA A 786 18.57 54.94 56.06
CA ALA A 786 19.61 54.34 56.88
C ALA A 786 20.21 55.38 57.83
N SER A 787 20.21 55.08 59.13
CA SER A 787 20.81 55.96 60.12
C SER A 787 21.77 55.23 61.06
N MET A 788 22.85 55.92 61.38
CA MET A 788 23.85 55.53 62.35
C MET A 788 23.64 56.33 63.63
N LEU A 789 23.57 55.62 64.75
CA LEU A 789 23.48 56.19 66.08
C LEU A 789 24.87 56.19 66.73
N ILE A 790 25.31 57.39 67.13
CA ILE A 790 26.58 57.62 67.82
C ILE A 790 26.26 58.03 69.25
N GLU A 791 26.68 57.20 70.21
CA GLU A 791 26.36 57.40 71.62
C GLU A 791 27.60 57.59 72.49
N GLY A 792 27.43 58.40 73.55
CA GLY A 792 28.38 58.47 74.65
C GLY A 792 29.24 59.73 74.71
N ALA A 793 29.15 60.64 73.73
CA ALA A 793 29.86 61.92 73.73
C ALA A 793 29.20 62.97 74.66
N PRO A 794 29.96 63.90 75.28
CA PRO A 794 29.39 65.02 76.03
C PRO A 794 28.56 65.96 75.15
N ALA A 795 27.51 66.57 75.70
CA ALA A 795 26.61 67.44 74.94
C ALA A 795 27.37 68.59 74.24
N PHE A 796 26.97 68.93 73.02
CA PHE A 796 27.59 69.94 72.15
C PHE A 796 29.03 69.63 71.70
N THR A 797 29.55 68.41 71.94
CA THR A 797 30.85 67.98 71.40
C THR A 797 30.71 67.74 69.89
N GLY A 798 31.62 68.32 69.10
CA GLY A 798 31.73 68.01 67.68
C GLY A 798 32.41 66.67 67.47
N ILE A 799 31.72 65.76 66.79
CA ILE A 799 32.18 64.42 66.42
C ILE A 799 32.48 64.44 64.93
N SER A 800 33.74 64.26 64.56
CA SER A 800 34.18 64.13 63.19
C SER A 800 33.81 62.75 62.65
N LEU A 801 33.38 62.72 61.39
CA LEU A 801 32.96 61.52 60.68
C LEU A 801 33.84 61.34 59.45
N SER A 802 34.40 60.16 59.29
CA SER A 802 35.16 59.78 58.10
C SER A 802 34.86 58.34 57.70
N SER A 803 35.08 58.04 56.43
CA SER A 803 35.04 56.69 55.90
C SER A 803 36.27 56.43 55.03
N ASP A 804 36.67 55.17 54.95
CA ASP A 804 37.69 54.68 54.00
C ASP A 804 37.15 54.54 52.56
N SER A 805 35.84 54.53 52.37
CA SER A 805 35.19 54.62 51.06
C SER A 805 34.92 56.06 50.65
N PHE A 806 35.18 56.37 49.38
CA PHE A 806 34.85 57.67 48.79
C PHE A 806 33.37 57.80 48.39
N GLU A 807 32.65 56.68 48.36
CA GLU A 807 31.26 56.61 47.88
C GLU A 807 30.25 56.75 49.02
N LEU A 808 30.69 56.60 50.28
CA LEU A 808 29.88 56.81 51.47
C LEU A 808 29.96 58.26 51.97
N ALA A 809 28.82 58.94 51.93
CA ALA A 809 28.63 60.29 52.45
C ALA A 809 27.78 60.30 53.74
N PHE A 810 27.98 61.31 54.58
CA PHE A 810 27.19 61.53 55.80
C PHE A 810 26.27 62.72 55.62
N ALA A 811 25.01 62.62 56.08
CA ALA A 811 24.03 63.69 56.02
C ALA A 811 23.36 63.96 57.39
N ASN A 812 22.86 65.18 57.57
CA ASN A 812 22.05 65.55 58.73
C ASN A 812 20.54 65.29 58.50
N ASN A 813 19.71 65.55 59.52
CA ASN A 813 18.25 65.31 59.48
C ASN A 813 17.51 66.13 58.42
N ALA A 814 18.17 67.13 57.81
CA ALA A 814 17.63 67.93 56.73
C ALA A 814 18.20 67.51 55.35
N GLY A 815 18.92 66.39 55.28
CA GLY A 815 19.50 65.82 54.05
C GLY A 815 20.75 66.55 53.54
N ASN A 816 21.36 67.44 54.33
CA ASN A 816 22.57 68.14 53.91
C ASN A 816 23.81 67.33 54.27
N SER A 817 24.77 67.25 53.36
CA SER A 817 26.06 66.58 53.61
C SER A 817 26.82 67.25 54.77
N ILE A 818 27.35 66.44 55.68
CA ILE A 818 28.13 66.85 56.85
C ILE A 818 29.38 66.00 56.96
N SER A 819 30.42 66.52 57.61
CA SER A 819 31.61 65.75 58.04
C SER A 819 31.82 65.83 59.56
N VAL A 820 30.94 66.55 60.26
CA VAL A 820 30.93 66.72 61.71
C VAL A 820 29.48 66.76 62.17
N VAL A 821 29.16 66.02 63.22
CA VAL A 821 27.87 66.08 63.92
C VAL A 821 28.08 66.50 65.38
N ASN A 822 27.19 67.33 65.92
CA ASN A 822 27.26 67.70 67.33
C ASN A 822 26.44 66.72 68.17
N ALA A 823 27.01 66.24 69.28
CA ALA A 823 26.29 65.46 70.27
C ALA A 823 25.09 66.27 70.81
N PRO A 824 23.85 65.75 70.72
CA PRO A 824 22.68 66.48 71.19
C PRO A 824 22.65 66.56 72.72
N ASP A 825 21.95 67.58 73.25
CA ASP A 825 21.70 67.73 74.69
C ASP A 825 20.31 67.15 75.02
N ASN A 826 20.22 65.82 75.05
CA ASN A 826 19.01 65.10 75.45
C ASN A 826 19.13 64.72 76.94
N SER A 827 18.68 65.63 77.81
CA SER A 827 18.83 65.59 79.28
C SER A 827 18.35 64.32 80.05
N THR A 828 18.09 63.17 79.42
CA THR A 828 17.50 61.98 80.07
C THR A 828 18.15 60.61 79.86
N SER A 829 19.09 60.37 78.93
CA SER A 829 19.94 59.15 78.90
C SER A 829 20.73 59.07 77.59
N PHE A 830 22.07 58.93 77.68
CA PHE A 830 23.05 58.85 76.58
C PHE A 830 22.83 59.88 75.44
N ASN A 831 23.72 60.87 75.33
CA ASN A 831 23.69 61.77 74.18
C ASN A 831 23.92 60.96 72.90
N ALA A 832 22.86 60.86 72.09
CA ALA A 832 22.80 60.02 70.92
C ALA A 832 22.63 60.89 69.67
N ALA A 833 23.72 61.11 68.95
CA ALA A 833 23.68 61.81 67.67
C ALA A 833 23.25 60.83 66.58
N ARG A 834 22.30 61.26 65.74
CA ARG A 834 21.86 60.50 64.57
C ARG A 834 22.45 61.12 63.31
N VAL A 835 23.08 60.27 62.51
CA VAL A 835 23.69 60.60 61.23
C VAL A 835 23.08 59.71 60.16
N TRP A 836 22.76 60.27 59.01
CA TRP A 836 22.28 59.48 57.87
C TRP A 836 23.45 59.11 56.97
N LEU A 837 23.43 57.86 56.52
CA LEU A 837 24.43 57.30 55.63
C LEU A 837 23.85 57.27 54.22
N ASP A 838 24.55 57.88 53.26
CA ASP A 838 24.13 57.96 51.85
C ASP A 838 25.27 57.45 50.97
N ALA A 839 25.03 56.38 50.23
CA ALA A 839 26.01 55.78 49.35
C ALA A 839 25.46 55.64 47.92
N GLY A 840 26.30 55.99 46.95
CA GLY A 840 25.92 56.01 45.52
C GLY A 840 25.84 54.63 44.89
N ASP A 841 26.76 53.74 45.26
CA ASP A 841 26.91 52.39 44.72
C ASP A 841 27.08 51.37 45.87
N ALA A 842 26.98 50.06 45.57
CA ALA A 842 27.21 49.03 46.57
C ALA A 842 28.68 48.92 46.95
N ASP A 843 28.96 49.01 48.24
CA ASP A 843 30.32 49.02 48.77
C ASP A 843 30.32 48.55 50.24
N THR A 844 31.50 48.14 50.73
CA THR A 844 31.75 47.90 52.15
C THR A 844 32.71 48.96 52.66
N ALA A 845 32.34 49.65 53.72
CA ALA A 845 33.09 50.79 54.21
C ALA A 845 33.24 50.75 55.73
N THR A 846 34.43 51.10 56.22
CA THR A 846 34.70 51.37 57.62
C THR A 846 34.37 52.82 57.90
N VAL A 847 33.50 53.08 58.87
CA VAL A 847 33.20 54.42 59.38
C VAL A 847 33.98 54.66 60.66
N THR A 848 34.83 55.70 60.66
CA THR A 848 35.59 56.15 61.83
C THR A 848 34.94 57.40 62.41
N THR A 849 34.76 57.41 63.72
CA THR A 849 34.30 58.58 64.47
C THR A 849 35.37 59.06 65.44
N SER A 850 35.62 60.37 65.44
CA SER A 850 36.67 61.01 66.25
C SER A 850 36.12 62.21 67.01
N ALA A 851 36.47 62.34 68.30
CA ALA A 851 36.07 63.46 69.13
C ALA A 851 37.18 63.87 70.12
N ALA A 852 37.19 65.14 70.54
CA ALA A 852 38.26 65.64 71.41
C ALA A 852 38.26 64.95 72.79
N ASN A 853 39.42 64.42 73.21
CA ASN A 853 39.63 63.68 74.46
C ASN A 853 38.80 62.39 74.58
N ILE A 854 38.39 61.81 73.46
CA ILE A 854 37.69 60.52 73.36
C ILE A 854 38.48 59.64 72.36
N PRO A 855 38.73 58.34 72.64
CA PRO A 855 39.34 57.43 71.67
C PRO A 855 38.51 57.30 70.39
N ASP A 856 39.19 57.16 69.25
CA ASP A 856 38.54 56.89 67.97
C ASP A 856 37.78 55.56 67.99
N THR A 857 36.69 55.47 67.22
CA THR A 857 35.85 54.26 67.15
C THR A 857 35.48 53.97 65.70
N ASP A 858 35.65 52.71 65.30
CA ASP A 858 35.37 52.21 63.95
C ASP A 858 34.15 51.30 63.91
N MET A 859 33.45 51.29 62.77
CA MET A 859 32.32 50.40 62.47
C MET A 859 32.31 50.03 60.99
N ASP A 860 32.26 48.73 60.69
CA ASP A 860 32.08 48.24 59.33
C ASP A 860 30.61 48.29 58.92
N VAL A 861 30.35 48.79 57.71
CA VAL A 861 29.01 48.93 57.13
C VAL A 861 28.99 48.33 55.73
N THR A 862 27.96 47.55 55.42
CA THR A 862 27.73 46.97 54.09
C THR A 862 26.56 47.66 53.39
N ILE A 863 26.75 48.09 52.15
CA ILE A 863 25.73 48.72 51.30
C ILE A 863 25.38 47.77 50.15
N ALA A 864 24.09 47.51 49.95
CA ALA A 864 23.55 46.65 48.89
C ALA A 864 22.84 47.48 47.80
N GLU A 865 22.95 47.04 46.53
CA GLU A 865 22.24 47.68 45.41
C GLU A 865 20.72 47.47 45.48
N ARG A 866 19.96 48.39 44.87
CA ARG A 866 18.52 48.22 44.65
C ARG A 866 18.27 47.52 43.32
N ARG A 867 17.42 46.50 43.32
CA ARG A 867 16.95 45.81 42.12
C ARG A 867 15.45 45.97 41.94
N ARG A 868 15.02 46.19 40.70
CA ARG A 868 13.61 46.19 40.34
C ARG A 868 13.15 44.78 39.97
N VAL A 869 12.17 44.26 40.70
CA VAL A 869 11.58 42.94 40.48
C VAL A 869 10.16 43.09 39.95
N THR A 870 9.87 42.49 38.79
CA THR A 870 8.51 42.36 38.28
C THR A 870 7.90 41.04 38.74
N LEU A 871 6.98 41.07 39.70
CA LEU A 871 6.18 39.93 40.14
C LEU A 871 4.92 39.79 39.27
N ARG A 872 4.59 38.56 38.86
CA ARG A 872 3.36 38.23 38.15
C ARG A 872 2.59 37.16 38.93
N VAL A 873 1.44 37.51 39.50
CA VAL A 873 0.53 36.58 40.19
C VAL A 873 -0.54 36.13 39.21
N ARG A 874 -0.67 34.82 39.00
CA ARG A 874 -1.61 34.22 38.06
C ARG A 874 -2.41 33.09 38.69
N ASP A 875 -3.55 32.76 38.11
CA ASP A 875 -4.27 31.53 38.41
C ASP A 875 -3.72 30.35 37.59
N ASP A 876 -4.23 29.15 37.88
CA ASP A 876 -4.01 27.90 37.16
C ASP A 876 -4.30 27.99 35.64
N ALA A 877 -5.17 28.92 35.21
CA ALA A 877 -5.44 29.25 33.81
C ALA A 877 -4.48 30.30 33.21
N ALA A 878 -3.41 30.66 33.93
CA ALA A 878 -2.42 31.66 33.56
C ALA A 878 -2.99 33.09 33.36
N VAL A 879 -4.19 33.37 33.87
CA VAL A 879 -4.80 34.70 33.91
C VAL A 879 -4.25 35.46 35.11
N GLY A 880 -3.96 36.76 34.94
CA GLY A 880 -3.43 37.59 36.01
C GLY A 880 -4.45 37.83 37.11
N ILE A 881 -4.11 37.52 38.37
CA ILE A 881 -4.99 37.74 39.52
C ILE A 881 -4.86 39.19 39.96
N ALA A 882 -5.90 39.99 39.71
CA ALA A 882 -5.97 41.37 40.15
C ALA A 882 -6.14 41.47 41.67
N SER A 883 -5.51 42.46 42.29
CA SER A 883 -5.64 42.74 43.73
C SER A 883 -5.24 41.57 44.65
N ALA A 884 -4.37 40.67 44.20
CA ALA A 884 -3.70 39.74 45.09
C ALA A 884 -2.84 40.53 46.08
N SER A 885 -2.94 40.20 47.37
CA SER A 885 -2.15 40.77 48.44
C SER A 885 -0.75 40.14 48.40
N VAL A 886 0.28 40.97 48.46
CA VAL A 886 1.67 40.56 48.48
C VAL A 886 2.34 41.25 49.66
N GLU A 887 2.64 40.49 50.70
CA GLU A 887 3.29 40.94 51.92
C GLU A 887 4.78 40.59 51.88
N LEU A 888 5.65 41.58 52.07
CA LEU A 888 7.08 41.42 52.23
C LEU A 888 7.37 41.04 53.69
N ASP A 889 7.68 39.77 53.89
CA ASP A 889 7.95 39.17 55.20
C ASP A 889 9.45 39.29 55.53
N ASP A 890 9.87 40.51 55.85
CA ASP A 890 11.22 40.82 56.31
C ASP A 890 11.20 41.93 57.36
N GLU A 891 11.65 41.61 58.57
CA GLU A 891 11.71 42.56 59.70
C GLU A 891 12.57 43.80 59.39
N ARG A 892 13.46 43.74 58.38
CA ARG A 892 14.32 44.85 57.96
C ARG A 892 13.64 45.80 56.97
N ALA A 893 12.47 45.45 56.43
CA ALA A 893 11.78 46.21 55.38
C ALA A 893 11.50 47.68 55.75
N GLU A 894 11.13 47.94 57.02
CA GLU A 894 10.87 49.29 57.52
C GLU A 894 12.13 50.16 57.51
N GLY A 895 13.28 49.60 57.92
CA GLY A 895 14.55 50.32 57.93
C GLY A 895 15.17 50.52 56.54
N TRP A 896 14.75 49.71 55.57
CA TRP A 896 14.99 49.90 54.14
C TRP A 896 14.06 50.95 53.49
N GLY A 897 13.05 51.44 54.22
CA GLY A 897 12.05 52.37 53.69
C GLY A 897 11.11 51.75 52.64
N LEU A 898 10.92 50.42 52.69
CA LEU A 898 10.01 49.69 51.82
C LEU A 898 8.64 49.52 52.51
N ALA A 899 7.57 49.47 51.73
CA ALA A 899 6.29 49.04 52.24
C ALA A 899 6.34 47.52 52.51
N THR A 900 5.58 47.06 53.50
CA THR A 900 5.38 45.62 53.76
C THR A 900 4.25 45.07 52.91
N ASP A 901 3.20 45.83 52.64
CA ASP A 901 2.03 45.37 51.89
C ASP A 901 1.90 45.98 50.51
N TYR A 902 1.68 45.14 49.51
CA TYR A 902 1.45 45.50 48.12
C TYR A 902 0.24 44.78 47.54
N THR A 903 -0.30 45.32 46.46
CA THR A 903 -1.38 44.66 45.71
C THR A 903 -1.08 44.63 44.22
N THR A 904 -1.38 43.52 43.55
CA THR A 904 -1.19 43.41 42.10
C THR A 904 -2.14 44.32 41.30
N ALA A 905 -1.65 44.83 40.18
CA ALA A 905 -2.44 45.58 39.20
C ALA A 905 -3.47 44.67 38.49
N GLY A 906 -4.39 45.27 37.72
CA GLY A 906 -5.49 44.55 37.06
C GLY A 906 -5.11 43.44 36.07
N ASN A 907 -3.83 43.29 35.73
CA ASN A 907 -3.27 42.22 34.91
C ASN A 907 -2.44 41.21 35.72
N GLY A 908 -2.55 41.23 37.06
CA GLY A 908 -1.79 40.37 37.97
C GLY A 908 -0.32 40.74 38.14
N THR A 909 0.11 41.94 37.75
CA THR A 909 1.53 42.35 37.85
C THR A 909 1.78 43.35 38.97
N LEU A 910 2.95 43.24 39.61
CA LEU A 910 3.44 44.14 40.66
C LEU A 910 4.93 44.38 40.42
N SER A 911 5.39 45.63 40.57
CA SER A 911 6.81 45.96 40.50
C SER A 911 7.29 46.38 41.89
N LEU A 912 8.33 45.71 42.39
CA LEU A 912 8.94 45.95 43.68
C LEU A 912 10.38 46.43 43.47
N ASP A 913 10.83 47.44 44.22
CA ASP A 913 12.23 47.87 44.24
C ASP A 913 12.86 47.35 45.55
N LEU A 914 13.51 46.19 45.49
CA LEU A 914 14.01 45.40 46.63
C LEU A 914 15.55 45.51 46.75
N PRO A 915 16.16 45.21 47.91
CA PRO A 915 17.61 45.00 48.02
C PRO A 915 18.06 43.78 47.21
N ASP A 916 19.32 43.79 46.79
CA ASP A 916 19.98 42.62 46.20
C ASP A 916 20.39 41.57 47.26
N VAL A 917 19.44 41.20 48.12
CA VAL A 917 19.51 40.10 49.08
C VAL A 917 18.25 39.25 48.99
N ASP A 918 18.28 38.07 49.58
CA ASP A 918 17.13 37.18 49.64
C ASP A 918 16.02 37.81 50.50
N VAL A 919 14.79 37.83 49.98
CA VAL A 919 13.60 38.31 50.69
C VAL A 919 12.43 37.36 50.48
N VAL A 920 11.53 37.28 51.46
CA VAL A 920 10.35 36.40 51.43
C VAL A 920 9.10 37.21 51.16
N LEU A 921 8.25 36.75 50.25
CA LEU A 921 6.95 37.34 49.94
C LEU A 921 5.82 36.35 50.26
N ASN A 922 4.89 36.73 51.12
CA ASN A 922 3.64 36.01 51.34
C ASN A 922 2.57 36.56 50.40
N ILE A 923 1.98 35.70 49.58
CA ILE A 923 1.05 36.08 48.52
C ILE A 923 -0.29 35.39 48.76
N SER A 924 -1.35 36.18 48.85
CA SER A 924 -2.72 35.70 49.09
C SER A 924 -3.72 36.35 48.13
N ALA A 925 -4.74 35.60 47.74
CA ALA A 925 -5.85 36.12 46.95
C ALA A 925 -7.16 35.41 47.33
N THR A 926 -8.27 36.16 47.32
CA THR A 926 -9.57 35.58 47.66
C THR A 926 -9.95 34.48 46.67
N GLY A 927 -10.24 33.27 47.19
CA GLY A 927 -10.60 32.11 46.38
C GLY A 927 -9.41 31.24 45.94
N PHE A 928 -8.20 31.56 46.39
CA PHE A 928 -6.98 30.83 46.08
C PHE A 928 -6.23 30.45 47.35
N GLU A 929 -5.39 29.42 47.27
CA GLU A 929 -4.49 29.05 48.36
C GLU A 929 -3.37 30.08 48.52
N ASP A 930 -3.08 30.44 49.78
CA ASP A 930 -1.97 31.33 50.12
C ASP A 930 -0.64 30.62 49.83
N THR A 931 0.34 31.38 49.36
CA THR A 931 1.66 30.83 49.04
C THR A 931 2.78 31.77 49.47
N THR A 932 3.99 31.24 49.59
CA THR A 932 5.19 32.00 49.94
C THR A 932 6.20 31.88 48.81
N LEU A 933 6.80 33.01 48.42
CA LEU A 933 7.81 33.11 47.39
C LEU A 933 9.09 33.69 47.96
N VAL A 934 10.18 32.93 47.91
CA VAL A 934 11.52 33.43 48.23
C VAL A 934 12.14 34.03 46.96
N LEU A 935 12.41 35.33 46.99
CA LEU A 935 13.09 36.04 45.91
C LEU A 935 14.59 36.11 46.20
N GLY A 936 15.35 35.13 45.69
CA GLY A 936 16.80 35.11 45.83
C GLY A 936 17.46 36.34 45.19
N ALA A 937 18.61 36.77 45.71
CA ALA A 937 19.43 37.87 45.18
C ALA A 937 19.64 37.75 43.65
N GLY A 938 19.66 38.87 42.93
CA GLY A 938 19.84 38.98 41.48
C GLY A 938 18.57 38.80 40.63
N SER A 939 17.50 38.24 41.20
CA SER A 939 16.18 38.13 40.54
C SER A 939 15.61 39.49 40.12
N THR A 940 15.22 39.64 38.85
CA THR A 940 14.58 40.85 38.29
C THR A 940 13.13 40.63 37.86
N SER A 941 12.66 39.39 37.90
CA SER A 941 11.25 39.05 37.71
C SER A 941 10.92 37.70 38.35
N ALA A 942 9.70 37.54 38.81
CA ALA A 942 9.18 36.26 39.28
C ALA A 942 7.71 36.08 38.85
N THR A 943 7.30 34.84 38.64
CA THR A 943 5.89 34.50 38.39
C THR A 943 5.47 33.49 39.44
N VAL A 944 4.32 33.73 40.05
CA VAL A 944 3.69 32.86 41.04
C VAL A 944 2.30 32.51 40.53
N THR A 945 1.97 31.22 40.59
CA THR A 945 0.65 30.71 40.28
C THR A 945 -0.02 30.34 41.59
N LEU A 946 -1.23 30.84 41.82
CA LEU A 946 -2.04 30.45 42.96
C LEU A 946 -3.07 29.40 42.51
N ASP A 947 -3.18 28.33 43.29
CA ASP A 947 -4.17 27.28 43.05
C ASP A 947 -5.53 27.73 43.59
N SER A 948 -6.60 27.42 42.87
CA SER A 948 -7.97 27.73 43.31
C SER A 948 -8.36 26.84 44.50
N LEU A 949 -9.00 27.42 45.52
CA LEU A 949 -9.45 26.66 46.69
C LEU A 949 -10.50 25.61 46.29
N ALA A 950 -10.26 24.34 46.63
CA ALA A 950 -11.13 23.24 46.25
C ALA A 950 -12.49 23.26 46.99
N VAL A 951 -13.60 23.19 46.25
CA VAL A 951 -14.95 22.98 46.80
C VAL A 951 -15.32 21.50 46.67
N SER A 952 -15.48 20.78 47.78
CA SER A 952 -15.98 19.39 47.78
C SER A 952 -17.51 19.39 47.66
N TYR A 953 -18.06 18.84 46.58
CA TYR A 953 -19.52 18.73 46.35
C TYR A 953 -19.88 17.29 45.94
N LEU A 954 -20.80 16.63 46.64
CA LEU A 954 -21.28 15.28 46.30
C LEU A 954 -22.80 15.29 46.00
N LEU A 955 -23.20 14.90 44.79
CA LEU A 955 -24.60 14.72 44.41
C LEU A 955 -24.93 13.24 44.29
N HIS A 956 -25.92 12.75 45.04
CA HIS A 956 -26.35 11.37 44.90
C HIS A 956 -27.84 11.17 45.19
N GLY A 957 -28.40 10.00 44.84
CA GLY A 957 -29.81 9.77 45.05
C GLY A 957 -30.33 8.45 44.51
N LYS A 958 -31.64 8.23 44.64
CA LYS A 958 -32.31 7.00 44.21
C LYS A 958 -33.46 7.31 43.27
N ILE A 959 -33.53 6.58 42.16
CA ILE A 959 -34.61 6.63 41.18
C ILE A 959 -35.44 5.36 41.34
N THR A 960 -36.75 5.51 41.57
CA THR A 960 -37.68 4.39 41.72
C THR A 960 -38.74 4.42 40.61
N ALA A 961 -38.90 3.33 39.86
CA ALA A 961 -39.96 3.19 38.87
C ALA A 961 -41.27 2.71 39.53
N SER A 962 -42.39 3.31 39.12
CA SER A 962 -43.74 2.94 39.51
C SER A 962 -44.58 2.66 38.28
N GLY A 963 -45.01 1.41 38.12
CA GLY A 963 -45.80 0.96 36.97
C GLY A 963 -45.00 0.54 35.73
N PHE A 964 -43.66 0.54 35.80
CA PHE A 964 -42.76 -0.03 34.77
C PHE A 964 -41.44 -0.53 35.40
N SER A 965 -40.54 -1.10 34.58
CA SER A 965 -39.26 -1.69 35.00
C SER A 965 -38.10 -1.09 34.19
N PHE A 966 -36.96 -0.86 34.83
CA PHE A 966 -35.70 -0.39 34.21
C PHE A 966 -34.91 -1.52 33.52
N GLY A 967 -35.43 -2.75 33.50
CA GLY A 967 -34.69 -3.91 33.00
C GLY A 967 -34.35 -3.87 31.49
N ASN A 968 -35.09 -3.09 30.70
CA ASN A 968 -34.87 -2.95 29.26
C ASN A 968 -34.20 -1.63 28.86
N GLU A 969 -34.21 -0.63 29.76
CA GLU A 969 -33.66 0.72 29.55
C GLU A 969 -33.36 1.31 30.94
N MET A 970 -32.11 1.70 31.19
CA MET A 970 -31.77 2.44 32.42
C MET A 970 -32.17 3.92 32.27
N PRO A 971 -32.57 4.59 33.36
CA PRO A 971 -32.80 6.02 33.31
C PRO A 971 -31.48 6.74 33.03
N GLU A 972 -31.50 7.70 32.12
CA GLU A 972 -30.38 8.59 31.86
C GLU A 972 -30.39 9.70 32.92
N VAL A 973 -29.22 9.97 33.50
CA VAL A 973 -29.04 10.95 34.58
C VAL A 973 -27.94 11.91 34.17
N LEU A 974 -28.31 13.15 33.89
CA LEU A 974 -27.40 14.20 33.46
C LEU A 974 -27.37 15.32 34.51
N VAL A 975 -26.17 15.83 34.77
CA VAL A 975 -25.91 17.00 35.60
C VAL A 975 -25.47 18.12 34.68
N VAL A 976 -26.23 19.21 34.66
CA VAL A 976 -25.89 20.46 33.96
C VAL A 976 -25.05 21.31 34.89
N LEU A 977 -23.84 21.63 34.45
CA LEU A 977 -22.88 22.43 35.18
C LEU A 977 -23.10 23.93 34.92
N SER A 978 -22.50 24.77 35.75
CA SER A 978 -22.60 26.24 35.69
C SER A 978 -22.07 26.87 34.40
N ASP A 979 -21.32 26.13 33.59
CA ASP A 979 -20.86 26.54 32.25
C ASP A 979 -21.81 26.10 31.12
N GLY A 980 -22.90 25.39 31.46
CA GLY A 980 -23.89 24.85 30.54
C GLY A 980 -23.53 23.48 29.94
N ASN A 981 -22.41 22.88 30.33
CA ASN A 981 -22.07 21.52 29.91
C ASN A 981 -22.91 20.47 30.65
N GLU A 982 -23.23 19.38 29.97
CA GLU A 982 -23.95 18.24 30.54
C GLU A 982 -22.97 17.09 30.75
N VAL A 983 -22.94 16.55 31.98
CA VAL A 983 -22.13 15.39 32.35
C VAL A 983 -23.01 14.29 32.91
N SER A 984 -22.70 13.03 32.63
CA SER A 984 -23.49 11.90 33.13
C SER A 984 -23.12 11.56 34.57
N ALA A 985 -24.14 11.32 35.42
CA ALA A 985 -23.93 10.73 36.73
C ALA A 985 -23.71 9.22 36.59
N GLU A 986 -22.91 8.63 37.46
CA GLU A 986 -22.77 7.18 37.54
C GLU A 986 -24.08 6.58 38.05
N THR A 987 -24.54 5.48 37.44
CA THR A 987 -25.79 4.82 37.83
C THR A 987 -25.58 3.35 38.13
N GLU A 988 -26.23 2.85 39.18
CA GLU A 988 -26.16 1.45 39.60
C GLU A 988 -27.58 0.88 39.76
N MET A 989 -27.90 -0.19 39.03
CA MET A 989 -29.19 -0.87 39.16
C MET A 989 -29.24 -1.69 40.45
N VAL A 990 -30.12 -1.31 41.37
CA VAL A 990 -30.32 -2.00 42.65
C VAL A 990 -31.43 -3.05 42.57
N SER A 991 -32.43 -2.82 41.73
CA SER A 991 -33.46 -3.79 41.36
C SER A 991 -34.12 -3.41 40.03
N SER A 992 -34.98 -4.28 39.50
CA SER A 992 -35.75 -3.99 38.27
C SER A 992 -36.62 -2.73 38.35
N THR A 993 -36.82 -2.15 39.53
CA THR A 993 -37.58 -0.91 39.72
C THR A 993 -36.80 0.16 40.49
N ARG A 994 -35.49 -0.01 40.74
CA ARG A 994 -34.71 0.96 41.52
C ARG A 994 -33.27 1.08 41.03
N VAL A 995 -32.82 2.32 40.85
CA VAL A 995 -31.46 2.70 40.43
C VAL A 995 -30.91 3.70 41.44
N ASN A 996 -29.66 3.57 41.86
CA ASN A 996 -28.93 4.62 42.56
C ASN A 996 -28.14 5.43 41.54
N TYR A 997 -27.87 6.70 41.83
CA TYR A 997 -26.91 7.48 41.06
C TYR A 997 -26.04 8.35 41.97
N GLU A 998 -24.84 8.65 41.48
CA GLU A 998 -23.82 9.44 42.19
C GLU A 998 -22.99 10.27 41.20
N TRP A 999 -22.61 11.47 41.60
CA TRP A 999 -21.77 12.38 40.84
C TRP A 999 -20.99 13.32 41.78
N SER A 1000 -19.71 13.53 41.48
CA SER A 1000 -18.83 14.50 42.14
C SER A 1000 -18.00 15.24 41.08
N PRO A 1001 -17.64 16.53 41.28
CA PRO A 1001 -16.87 17.29 40.31
C PRO A 1001 -15.41 16.81 40.25
N GLU A 1002 -14.87 16.66 39.04
CA GLU A 1002 -13.43 16.46 38.82
C GLU A 1002 -12.63 17.79 38.87
N ASN A 1003 -13.30 18.94 38.73
CA ASN A 1003 -12.73 20.28 38.77
C ASN A 1003 -13.61 21.21 39.63
N THR A 1004 -12.98 21.95 40.55
CA THR A 1004 -13.61 22.76 41.60
C THR A 1004 -14.23 24.07 41.10
N ALA A 1005 -13.99 24.45 39.84
CA ALA A 1005 -14.56 25.65 39.23
C ALA A 1005 -15.99 25.46 38.68
N GLN A 1006 -16.46 24.22 38.49
CA GLN A 1006 -17.75 23.91 37.85
C GLN A 1006 -18.77 23.42 38.89
N GLN A 1007 -19.86 24.18 39.07
CA GLN A 1007 -20.92 23.85 40.03
C GLN A 1007 -22.10 23.15 39.34
N ALA A 1008 -22.69 22.15 40.00
CA ALA A 1008 -23.89 21.49 39.50
C ALA A 1008 -25.15 22.35 39.71
N GLU A 1009 -25.80 22.77 38.62
CA GLU A 1009 -26.97 23.67 38.68
C GLU A 1009 -28.29 22.94 38.44
N THR A 1010 -28.31 21.95 37.53
CA THR A 1010 -29.55 21.22 37.20
C THR A 1010 -29.29 19.73 37.08
N LEU A 1011 -30.16 18.91 37.66
CA LEU A 1011 -30.22 17.46 37.46
C LEU A 1011 -31.37 17.14 36.51
N ILE A 1012 -31.07 16.43 35.43
CA ILE A 1012 -32.04 15.96 34.44
C ILE A 1012 -32.09 14.44 34.52
N ILE A 1013 -33.29 13.87 34.69
CA ILE A 1013 -33.51 12.43 34.64
C ILE A 1013 -34.52 12.11 33.56
N SER A 1014 -34.12 11.30 32.58
CA SER A 1014 -34.92 10.91 31.41
C SER A 1014 -35.12 9.39 31.35
N HIS A 1015 -36.33 8.98 30.98
CA HIS A 1015 -36.63 7.58 30.65
C HIS A 1015 -37.82 7.51 29.68
N SER A 1016 -37.76 6.66 28.65
CA SER A 1016 -38.75 6.60 27.57
C SER A 1016 -40.21 6.42 28.04
N LEU A 1017 -40.43 5.68 29.14
CA LEU A 1017 -41.76 5.40 29.69
C LEU A 1017 -42.31 6.45 30.66
N SER A 1018 -41.50 7.41 31.13
CA SER A 1018 -41.92 8.45 32.09
C SER A 1018 -41.71 9.89 31.61
N GLY A 1019 -40.94 10.10 30.54
CA GLY A 1019 -40.48 11.42 30.12
C GLY A 1019 -39.31 11.92 30.97
N SER A 1020 -38.94 13.20 30.80
CA SER A 1020 -37.83 13.84 31.51
C SER A 1020 -38.30 14.66 32.70
N VAL A 1021 -37.54 14.63 33.79
CA VAL A 1021 -37.71 15.43 35.00
C VAL A 1021 -36.47 16.28 35.20
N GLU A 1022 -36.66 17.60 35.31
CA GLU A 1022 -35.60 18.57 35.59
C GLU A 1022 -35.71 19.09 37.02
N ILE A 1023 -34.59 19.12 37.73
CA ILE A 1023 -34.51 19.51 39.14
C ILE A 1023 -33.39 20.53 39.29
N GLN A 1024 -33.73 21.71 39.80
CA GLN A 1024 -32.75 22.73 40.14
C GLN A 1024 -32.02 22.34 41.43
N LEU A 1025 -30.69 22.27 41.36
CA LEU A 1025 -29.79 21.90 42.44
C LEU A 1025 -29.37 23.14 43.24
N THR A 1026 -28.83 22.92 44.44
CA THR A 1026 -28.35 23.98 45.32
C THR A 1026 -26.84 23.82 45.54
N PRO A 1027 -25.99 24.32 44.62
CA PRO A 1027 -24.55 24.00 44.59
C PRO A 1027 -23.73 24.53 45.78
N SER A 1028 -24.34 25.28 46.70
CA SER A 1028 -23.69 25.79 47.91
C SER A 1028 -23.62 24.78 49.08
N ALA A 1029 -23.84 23.49 48.85
CA ALA A 1029 -23.89 22.44 49.88
C ALA A 1029 -22.79 21.41 49.64
N ASP A 1030 -22.09 20.94 50.68
CA ASP A 1030 -21.02 19.94 50.51
C ASP A 1030 -21.55 18.57 50.00
N GLU A 1031 -22.85 18.29 50.20
CA GLU A 1031 -23.55 17.10 49.74
C GLU A 1031 -25.03 17.41 49.47
N GLU A 1032 -25.58 16.95 48.34
CA GLU A 1032 -27.00 17.04 47.99
C GLU A 1032 -27.58 15.66 47.64
N ILE A 1033 -28.68 15.29 48.32
CA ILE A 1033 -29.36 14.00 48.14
C ILE A 1033 -30.73 14.20 47.48
N VAL A 1034 -30.93 13.62 46.29
CA VAL A 1034 -32.18 13.78 45.53
C VAL A 1034 -32.79 12.41 45.16
N ASP A 1035 -33.82 11.99 45.89
CA ASP A 1035 -34.58 10.77 45.58
C ASP A 1035 -35.80 11.08 44.70
N ILE A 1036 -35.98 10.33 43.61
CA ILE A 1036 -36.99 10.56 42.57
C ILE A 1036 -37.80 9.30 42.32
N SER A 1037 -39.09 9.48 42.02
CA SER A 1037 -39.97 8.39 41.60
C SER A 1037 -40.57 8.70 40.23
N LEU A 1038 -40.30 7.82 39.26
CA LEU A 1038 -40.81 7.92 37.89
C LEU A 1038 -42.06 7.05 37.74
N SER A 1039 -43.15 7.61 37.23
CA SER A 1039 -44.38 6.87 36.93
C SER A 1039 -44.61 6.76 35.43
N ALA A 1040 -45.15 5.63 34.97
CA ALA A 1040 -45.48 5.43 33.56
C ALA A 1040 -46.43 6.52 33.02
N LEU A 1041 -46.15 7.04 31.84
CA LEU A 1041 -47.02 7.98 31.12
C LEU A 1041 -48.38 7.31 30.84
N SER A 1042 -49.48 7.88 31.34
CA SER A 1042 -50.82 7.36 31.03
C SER A 1042 -51.17 7.66 29.57
N VAL A 1043 -51.31 6.63 28.75
CA VAL A 1043 -51.79 6.76 27.37
C VAL A 1043 -53.29 7.10 27.40
N ALA A 1044 -53.64 8.33 27.05
CA ALA A 1044 -55.02 8.69 26.72
C ALA A 1044 -55.36 8.09 25.34
N GLY A 1045 -56.03 6.93 25.34
CA GLY A 1045 -56.66 6.36 24.16
C GLY A 1045 -57.90 7.15 23.72
N PRO A 1046 -58.27 7.12 22.43
CA PRO A 1046 -59.28 7.98 21.85
C PRO A 1046 -60.69 7.65 22.33
N VAL A 1047 -61.53 8.69 22.40
CA VAL A 1047 -62.95 8.60 22.71
C VAL A 1047 -63.66 7.86 21.57
N ASP A 1048 -64.16 6.67 21.83
CA ASP A 1048 -65.20 6.04 21.00
C ASP A 1048 -66.48 5.86 21.80
N ASN A 1049 -67.58 6.19 21.12
CA ASN A 1049 -68.91 6.42 21.65
C ASN A 1049 -69.75 5.15 21.49
N GLY A 1050 -70.00 4.48 22.60
CA GLY A 1050 -71.28 3.82 22.82
C GLY A 1050 -71.36 2.31 22.63
N SER A 1051 -72.28 1.76 23.44
CA SER A 1051 -73.00 0.50 23.26
C SER A 1051 -72.38 -0.78 23.84
N THR A 1052 -72.89 -1.13 25.03
CA THR A 1052 -73.28 -2.46 25.54
C THR A 1052 -72.77 -3.70 24.78
N ASP A 1053 -72.18 -4.67 25.47
CA ASP A 1053 -72.88 -5.83 26.08
C ASP A 1053 -71.87 -6.80 26.73
N ASN A 1054 -72.41 -7.66 27.58
CA ASN A 1054 -71.87 -8.70 28.44
C ASN A 1054 -70.83 -9.68 27.84
N GLY A 1055 -69.91 -10.11 28.70
CA GLY A 1055 -69.73 -11.55 29.00
C GLY A 1055 -68.60 -12.34 28.32
N SER A 1056 -67.84 -13.02 29.19
CA SER A 1056 -67.38 -14.41 29.05
C SER A 1056 -66.07 -14.74 28.30
N THR A 1057 -65.08 -15.14 29.11
CA THR A 1057 -64.24 -16.37 29.05
C THR A 1057 -63.71 -16.92 27.71
N ASP A 1058 -62.40 -17.23 27.76
CA ASP A 1058 -61.78 -18.55 27.57
C ASP A 1058 -60.66 -18.62 26.50
N ASN A 1059 -59.73 -19.50 26.84
CA ASN A 1059 -58.44 -19.89 26.27
C ASN A 1059 -58.37 -20.20 24.78
N GLY A 1060 -57.14 -20.11 24.27
CA GLY A 1060 -56.59 -21.06 23.30
C GLY A 1060 -55.70 -20.37 22.26
N SER A 1061 -54.38 -20.57 22.29
CA SER A 1061 -53.65 -21.70 21.65
C SER A 1061 -53.34 -21.47 20.17
N GLY A 1062 -52.07 -21.72 19.79
CA GLY A 1062 -51.64 -22.04 18.42
C GLY A 1062 -51.01 -20.86 17.69
N ASP A 1063 -49.68 -20.79 17.56
CA ASP A 1063 -48.78 -21.59 16.70
C ASP A 1063 -48.68 -21.05 15.26
N GLY A 1064 -47.42 -20.99 14.80
CA GLY A 1064 -47.05 -21.16 13.41
C GLY A 1064 -46.91 -19.89 12.57
N GLY A 1065 -45.74 -19.71 11.97
CA GLY A 1065 -45.66 -19.06 10.66
C GLY A 1065 -44.50 -18.12 10.44
N THR A 1066 -43.32 -18.71 10.21
CA THR A 1066 -42.24 -18.17 9.38
C THR A 1066 -42.76 -17.51 8.08
N THR A 1067 -42.11 -16.44 7.61
CA THR A 1067 -41.23 -16.47 6.41
C THR A 1067 -40.88 -15.05 5.93
N ASP A 1068 -39.60 -14.88 5.61
CA ASP A 1068 -39.06 -14.28 4.39
C ASP A 1068 -39.15 -12.76 4.11
N ASN A 1069 -37.96 -12.16 4.22
CA ASN A 1069 -37.07 -11.89 3.07
C ASN A 1069 -37.04 -10.46 2.53
N SER A 1070 -35.79 -10.00 2.36
CA SER A 1070 -35.25 -9.07 1.35
C SER A 1070 -35.89 -7.68 1.23
N SER A 1071 -35.17 -6.59 1.01
CA SER A 1071 -33.75 -6.33 0.75
C SER A 1071 -33.66 -4.83 0.47
N SER A 1072 -32.41 -4.36 0.46
CA SER A 1072 -31.91 -3.29 -0.39
C SER A 1072 -32.13 -1.83 0.06
N GLY A 1073 -31.00 -1.14 0.11
CA GLY A 1073 -30.83 -0.04 -0.83
C GLY A 1073 -30.56 1.34 -0.24
N GLY A 1074 -29.36 1.54 0.29
CA GLY A 1074 -28.40 2.44 -0.38
C GLY A 1074 -28.60 3.97 -0.28
N SER A 1075 -27.56 4.58 0.29
CA SER A 1075 -26.86 5.77 -0.21
C SER A 1075 -27.17 7.15 0.40
N SER A 1076 -26.23 7.55 1.26
CA SER A 1076 -25.29 8.68 1.07
C SER A 1076 -25.75 10.14 1.21
N LYS A 1077 -24.92 10.84 1.99
CA LYS A 1077 -24.36 12.20 1.82
C LYS A 1077 -25.04 13.40 2.48
N LYS A 1078 -24.23 13.98 3.38
CA LYS A 1078 -23.76 15.39 3.47
C LYS A 1078 -24.63 16.43 4.21
N SER A 1079 -23.99 16.89 5.29
CA SER A 1079 -23.65 18.28 5.63
C SER A 1079 -24.76 19.27 5.99
N SER A 1080 -24.71 19.69 7.26
CA SER A 1080 -24.67 21.08 7.76
C SER A 1080 -25.73 22.08 7.30
N GLY A 1081 -26.37 22.72 8.29
CA GLY A 1081 -26.68 24.14 8.21
C GLY A 1081 -28.10 24.54 8.60
N GLY A 1082 -28.26 24.88 9.88
CA GLY A 1082 -28.88 26.12 10.36
C GLY A 1082 -30.31 26.51 9.94
N GLY A 1083 -31.16 26.69 10.95
CA GLY A 1083 -31.75 28.01 11.19
C GLY A 1083 -33.27 28.15 11.19
N LEU A 1084 -33.74 28.70 12.32
CA LEU A 1084 -34.89 29.60 12.53
C LEU A 1084 -36.27 29.01 12.84
N GLY A 1085 -36.83 29.48 13.96
CA GLY A 1085 -38.28 29.57 14.11
C GLY A 1085 -38.82 29.54 15.54
N ALA A 1086 -38.50 30.55 16.37
CA ALA A 1086 -39.19 30.78 17.64
C ALA A 1086 -40.66 31.18 17.41
N ALA A 1087 -41.59 30.55 18.13
CA ALA A 1087 -42.91 31.10 18.42
C ALA A 1087 -43.41 30.52 19.75
N GLY A 1088 -43.43 31.35 20.80
CA GLY A 1088 -43.96 31.00 22.10
C GLY A 1088 -45.49 31.03 22.15
N MET A 1089 -46.05 30.20 23.02
CA MET A 1089 -47.30 30.53 23.71
C MET A 1089 -47.38 29.77 25.05
N VAL A 1090 -47.41 30.57 26.11
CA VAL A 1090 -47.62 30.21 27.51
C VAL A 1090 -49.08 29.78 27.74
N TRP A 1091 -49.33 28.67 28.44
CA TRP A 1091 -50.49 28.50 29.32
C TRP A 1091 -50.11 27.72 30.59
N THR A 1092 -50.84 28.06 31.64
CA THR A 1092 -50.48 28.00 33.07
C THR A 1092 -50.94 26.72 33.76
N LEU A 1093 -50.14 26.28 34.74
CA LEU A 1093 -50.36 25.39 35.89
C LEU A 1093 -51.73 24.68 36.05
N LEU A 1094 -51.68 23.37 36.28
CA LEU A 1094 -52.53 22.70 37.27
C LEU A 1094 -51.67 21.85 38.21
N LEU A 1095 -51.50 22.34 39.44
CA LEU A 1095 -50.87 21.63 40.55
C LEU A 1095 -51.81 20.52 41.06
N ALA A 1096 -51.35 19.28 41.09
CA ALA A 1096 -51.90 18.22 41.95
C ALA A 1096 -50.73 17.43 42.53
N GLY A 1097 -50.71 17.33 43.86
CA GLY A 1097 -49.50 17.15 44.65
C GLY A 1097 -48.84 15.79 44.62
N LEU A 1098 -47.54 15.80 44.84
CA LEU A 1098 -46.78 14.68 45.41
C LEU A 1098 -45.82 15.20 46.48
N ALA A 1099 -45.76 14.47 47.59
CA ALA A 1099 -45.08 14.86 48.81
C ALA A 1099 -43.56 14.68 48.69
N LEU A 1100 -42.79 15.77 48.73
CA LEU A 1100 -41.34 15.73 48.93
C LEU A 1100 -41.01 15.65 50.43
N GLY A 1101 -40.44 14.53 50.86
CA GLY A 1101 -39.83 14.42 52.18
C GLY A 1101 -38.40 14.94 52.17
N ARG A 1102 -38.20 16.24 52.46
CA ARG A 1102 -36.85 16.80 52.72
C ARG A 1102 -36.35 16.36 54.10
N ARG A 1103 -35.25 15.59 54.17
CA ARG A 1103 -34.48 15.42 55.41
C ARG A 1103 -33.24 16.32 55.37
N LYS A 1104 -33.30 17.45 56.09
CA LYS A 1104 -32.12 18.27 56.40
C LYS A 1104 -31.42 17.67 57.62
N ARG A 1105 -30.21 17.13 57.49
CA ARG A 1105 -29.29 16.94 58.62
C ARG A 1105 -28.31 18.11 58.61
N LEU A 1106 -28.49 19.07 59.52
CA LEU A 1106 -27.42 19.99 59.88
C LEU A 1106 -26.45 19.24 60.80
N ASN A 1107 -25.19 19.14 60.41
CA ASN A 1107 -24.09 18.80 61.29
C ASN A 1107 -23.40 20.11 61.71
N PRO A 1108 -23.37 20.49 62.99
CA PRO A 1108 -22.72 21.72 63.43
C PRO A 1108 -21.23 21.47 63.69
N ARG A 1109 -20.35 22.11 62.93
CA ARG A 1109 -18.97 22.37 63.34
C ARG A 1109 -18.55 23.76 62.88
N ALA A 1110 -18.60 24.69 63.83
CA ALA A 1110 -17.84 25.92 63.83
C ALA A 1110 -17.62 26.31 65.30
N ALA A 1111 -16.43 25.94 65.81
CA ALA A 1111 -15.62 26.59 66.84
C ALA A 1111 -14.37 25.75 67.03
#